data_AF-A0ABD2J0A2-F1
#
_entry.id   AF-A0ABD2J0A2-F1
#
_cell.length_a   1.000
_cell.length_b   1.000
_cell.length_c   1.000
_cell.angle_alpha   90.00
_cell.angle_beta   90.00
_cell.angle_gamma   90.00
#
_symmetry.space_group_name_H-M   'P 1'
#
loop_
_entity.id
_entity.type
_entity.pdbx_description
1 polymer ?
#
loop_
_entity_poly.entity_id
_entity_poly.type
_entity_poly.pdbx_seq_one_letter_code
_entity_poly.pdbx_strand_id
1 'polypeptide(L)'
;MFRIQIICSGRIHRQISKDSASAIPRKQNMTSVLDISIAFEDQEDSDVNLVDCSRELAISAHGNFNELRLSGKMCDIEIETEGIKFKAHKVILAATVPYFMKMFGSEMVEAHSDSVQLNTIDAEIMGLILDFIYTGRIKFTSRNMERLLKAADYLQLSVLSNRCSEILKAHITEENVFSIRKFAVLYNARQAVLDTESFIQRFFESVSKSEEFLQLDFQTLVQTLDWDNLHVGSEECVFEALARWLDFDPLNRHTFAPRLLATIRMPFLRPAFIVDVVSNHPLLHSSMECRDLIDEAKNFHLVPERRSQFSTPFKTSVRICTDMPGRIYAMGGINQLQQSPSGVEYFDPPTKKWTLGKPMLSQRTRIGVAVFDRKIYAVGGYNGTERLKKTEVFDTRTNQWETLSPMLNRRSAMCAVTLGENIFVCGGYDGNHALDSVESFDIRKNQWFVRPPMLTKRCAAATAVLKGQIYVIGGHNGVSIFDTVERFDPISQRWERVAPMQQPRCRLAATTYQNKIYAVGGYYNTEFMSTAEVYDPEMDQWSYIAPMGVCRARVSLVTNGDLLQAIGGYDGENNLSSMEIYYPSQNKWEKAAPMRIHEGGVGCAVVPLLPPSLNKFKRPMTETMLSKKSEGVTTIALEEGLIDITRADSESKPIWHDAIPLNHVVAVRQSRVKLRSGVPTGNVSSIQSANSNSLFLYYSYRRNAYAWRIRECVIKFETNADVEKWSTLLGNALTAQKHRPKRLLVFINPFGGKGHAISIWEKEVEPIFKLANIEYEVRKTERADHALEIVREFSVDQWEGIDGIVSVGGDGLFNEILSATVIRTQIEHGKNYNNIETVLERPRIRLGIIGAGSANSIVSTVHGVNDYQTAAIHVAVGNERMVDICAVYENGLLSRFSGDAISCGWLGDVLRDSESYRCLGPVRYVYSALRTSVRNPTYFGRVSFALSPSQPPLTVNSTVVDVPSSPANIPPCVGHCDICSGRIPPDEHFPFHWQANFTHVICCVIPCVSPFTPYGLAPYTGLNDGTMDLALIPKVSRFTNLQIIRKVAMYGARFIPDEYPDVKVYRVSRWKFTPEALIVPPAEDTDKAAEQGQHSGAWNLDGEILLQPSDRPLHFRLHPGLIRYFGLAEEVELEKGGSCCCC
;
A
#
# COMPACT_ATOMS: atom_id res chain seq x y z
N MET A 1 -6.42 39.27 17.04
CA MET A 1 -5.83 40.30 17.92
C MET A 1 -4.44 39.85 18.32
N PHE A 2 -3.46 40.73 18.14
CA PHE A 2 -2.07 40.78 18.63
C PHE A 2 -1.16 39.53 18.59
N ARG A 3 -0.23 39.57 17.61
CA ARG A 3 1.16 39.09 17.71
C ARG A 3 1.94 39.97 18.69
N ILE A 4 2.86 39.37 19.45
CA ILE A 4 4.13 40.03 19.84
C ILE A 4 5.26 39.03 19.61
N GLN A 5 6.25 39.50 18.86
CA GLN A 5 7.51 38.86 18.50
C GLN A 5 8.60 39.72 19.13
N ILE A 6 9.59 39.13 19.82
CA ILE A 6 10.82 39.82 20.23
C ILE A 6 11.99 39.09 19.58
N ILE A 7 12.79 39.86 18.85
CA ILE A 7 14.04 39.50 18.16
C ILE A 7 15.18 40.34 18.77
N CYS A 8 16.40 39.78 18.70
CA CYS A 8 17.72 40.40 18.81
C CYS A 8 18.23 40.70 20.23
N SER A 9 19.53 40.60 20.56
CA SER A 9 20.76 40.42 19.78
C SER A 9 21.94 40.27 20.75
N GLY A 10 23.02 39.61 20.31
CA GLY A 10 24.32 39.67 20.98
C GLY A 10 25.46 39.44 20.00
N ARG A 11 25.98 40.52 19.39
CA ARG A 11 27.24 40.54 18.64
C ARG A 11 28.42 40.59 19.62
N ILE A 12 29.48 39.83 19.35
CA ILE A 12 30.85 40.19 19.76
C ILE A 12 31.75 40.11 18.53
N HIS A 13 32.37 41.25 18.22
CA HIS A 13 33.49 41.39 17.30
C HIS A 13 34.79 40.87 17.95
N ARG A 14 35.66 40.23 17.17
CA ARG A 14 37.12 40.44 17.26
C ARG A 14 37.77 40.24 15.89
N GLN A 15 38.32 41.33 15.35
CA GLN A 15 39.36 41.35 14.32
C GLN A 15 40.71 41.06 15.00
N ILE A 16 41.50 40.16 14.42
CA ILE A 16 42.97 40.21 14.46
C ILE A 16 43.46 39.87 13.04
N SER A 17 44.37 40.68 12.52
CA SER A 17 44.96 40.60 11.19
C SER A 17 46.43 40.19 11.26
N LYS A 18 46.86 39.37 10.27
CA LYS A 18 48.21 39.21 9.66
C LYS A 18 49.32 38.62 10.57
N ASP A 19 50.16 37.67 10.14
CA ASP A 19 50.99 37.52 8.93
C ASP A 19 51.16 36.02 8.55
N SER A 20 51.06 35.62 7.26
CA SER A 20 52.12 35.37 6.25
C SER A 20 52.52 33.88 6.08
N ALA A 21 52.25 33.30 4.89
CA ALA A 21 53.17 32.45 4.11
C ALA A 21 52.58 32.07 2.72
N SER A 22 53.47 32.02 1.74
CA SER A 22 53.40 31.82 0.28
C SER A 22 52.91 30.43 -0.20
N ALA A 23 52.11 30.36 -1.29
CA ALA A 23 52.42 29.81 -2.64
C ALA A 23 52.67 28.27 -2.70
N ILE A 24 52.13 27.41 -3.58
CA ILE A 24 51.91 27.44 -5.05
C ILE A 24 50.83 26.39 -5.47
N PRO A 25 50.14 26.54 -6.62
CA PRO A 25 49.29 25.53 -7.26
C PRO A 25 49.91 24.89 -8.53
N ARG A 26 49.61 23.61 -8.84
CA ARG A 26 48.91 23.14 -10.09
C ARG A 26 48.99 21.62 -10.37
N LYS A 27 47.83 21.05 -10.75
CA LYS A 27 47.50 20.20 -11.94
C LYS A 27 48.68 19.55 -12.70
N GLN A 28 48.68 18.31 -13.23
CA GLN A 28 47.62 17.38 -13.67
C GLN A 28 48.29 16.08 -14.20
N ASN A 29 47.53 14.98 -14.22
CA ASN A 29 47.57 13.80 -15.12
C ASN A 29 48.40 12.53 -14.78
N MET A 30 47.61 11.44 -14.66
CA MET A 30 47.76 10.09 -15.22
C MET A 30 48.45 8.97 -14.41
N THR A 31 47.66 7.90 -14.19
CA THR A 31 48.03 6.47 -14.15
C THR A 31 49.31 6.05 -13.40
N SER A 32 49.15 5.41 -12.24
CA SER A 32 49.78 4.13 -11.87
C SER A 32 49.62 3.83 -10.37
N VAL A 33 49.86 2.57 -10.01
CA VAL A 33 49.97 1.97 -8.67
C VAL A 33 50.64 2.93 -7.67
N LEU A 34 49.98 3.24 -6.54
CA LEU A 34 50.49 4.23 -5.58
C LEU A 34 51.43 3.61 -4.54
N ASP A 35 52.72 3.91 -4.73
CA ASP A 35 53.81 3.88 -3.75
C ASP A 35 53.57 4.92 -2.63
N ILE A 36 54.03 4.63 -1.40
CA ILE A 36 54.08 5.57 -0.28
C ILE A 36 55.47 6.22 -0.29
N SER A 37 55.58 7.48 -0.69
CA SER A 37 56.77 8.31 -0.51
C SER A 37 56.46 9.47 0.44
N ILE A 38 57.29 9.58 1.47
CA ILE A 38 57.28 10.67 2.47
C ILE A 38 58.02 11.85 1.83
N ALA A 39 57.31 12.91 1.47
CA ALA A 39 57.94 14.15 1.02
C ALA A 39 58.21 15.08 2.21
N PHE A 40 59.48 15.25 2.56
CA PHE A 40 59.97 16.39 3.31
C PHE A 40 59.93 17.62 2.39
N GLU A 41 59.37 18.73 2.86
CA GLU A 41 59.52 20.05 2.22
C GLU A 41 60.91 20.58 2.57
N ASP A 42 61.86 20.50 1.64
CA ASP A 42 63.07 21.32 1.64
C ASP A 42 63.15 22.09 0.32
N GLN A 43 63.47 23.38 0.44
CA GLN A 43 63.59 24.34 -0.64
C GLN A 43 64.77 24.01 -1.57
N GLU A 44 64.65 24.48 -2.81
CA GLU A 44 65.63 24.41 -3.90
C GLU A 44 67.08 24.64 -3.43
N ASP A 45 67.93 23.64 -3.63
CA ASP A 45 69.32 23.83 -4.01
C ASP A 45 69.59 22.98 -5.27
N SER A 46 69.79 23.68 -6.38
CA SER A 46 69.96 23.12 -7.72
C SER A 46 71.40 22.67 -7.94
N ASP A 47 71.77 21.46 -7.50
CA ASP A 47 72.82 20.62 -8.14
C ASP A 47 73.04 19.26 -7.46
N VAL A 48 71.99 18.64 -6.89
CA VAL A 48 72.13 17.28 -6.33
C VAL A 48 71.19 16.31 -7.05
N ASN A 49 71.77 15.42 -7.87
CA ASN A 49 71.09 14.23 -8.38
C ASN A 49 70.84 13.24 -7.24
N LEU A 50 69.80 13.49 -6.44
CA LEU A 50 69.29 12.52 -5.48
C LEU A 50 68.59 11.39 -6.25
N VAL A 51 69.30 10.27 -6.43
CA VAL A 51 68.70 9.03 -6.95
C VAL A 51 68.03 8.30 -5.79
N ASP A 52 66.71 8.21 -5.84
CA ASP A 52 65.92 7.46 -4.85
C ASP A 52 66.04 5.95 -5.08
N CYS A 53 67.05 5.33 -4.46
CA CYS A 53 67.24 3.87 -4.43
C CYS A 53 66.50 3.19 -3.25
N SER A 54 65.61 3.88 -2.54
CA SER A 54 64.95 3.37 -1.33
C SER A 54 64.23 2.05 -1.56
N ARG A 55 63.57 1.90 -2.73
CA ARG A 55 62.85 0.68 -3.12
C ARG A 55 63.76 -0.53 -3.32
N GLU A 56 64.91 -0.33 -3.96
CA GLU A 56 65.87 -1.41 -4.27
C GLU A 56 66.58 -1.89 -3.00
N LEU A 57 66.98 -0.94 -2.15
CA LEU A 57 67.53 -1.21 -0.82
C LEU A 57 66.50 -1.91 0.07
N ALA A 58 65.25 -1.48 0.07
CA ALA A 58 64.19 -2.13 0.82
C ALA A 58 63.97 -3.58 0.37
N ILE A 59 63.85 -3.84 -0.94
CA ILE A 59 63.64 -5.21 -1.46
C ILE A 59 64.80 -6.14 -1.06
N SER A 60 66.03 -5.67 -1.18
CA SER A 60 67.23 -6.43 -0.79
C SER A 60 67.30 -6.68 0.72
N ALA A 61 67.03 -5.65 1.53
CA ALA A 61 67.07 -5.75 2.99
C ALA A 61 66.01 -6.71 3.54
N HIS A 62 64.77 -6.66 3.05
CA HIS A 62 63.69 -7.57 3.45
C HIS A 62 64.05 -9.04 3.17
N GLY A 63 64.61 -9.31 1.98
CA GLY A 63 65.13 -10.64 1.62
C GLY A 63 66.19 -11.14 2.61
N ASN A 64 67.19 -10.30 2.91
CA ASN A 64 68.27 -10.64 3.85
C ASN A 64 67.76 -10.85 5.29
N PHE A 65 66.83 -10.01 5.76
CA PHE A 65 66.23 -10.18 7.08
C PHE A 65 65.45 -11.51 7.20
N ASN A 66 64.79 -11.93 6.11
CA ASN A 66 64.09 -13.21 6.10
C ASN A 66 65.07 -14.41 6.19
N GLU A 67 66.20 -14.36 5.47
CA GLU A 67 67.25 -15.39 5.55
C GLU A 67 67.87 -15.48 6.95
N LEU A 68 68.13 -14.33 7.58
CA LEU A 68 68.61 -14.26 8.96
C LEU A 68 67.63 -14.90 9.95
N ARG A 69 66.33 -14.61 9.78
CA ARG A 69 65.26 -15.22 10.58
C ARG A 69 65.21 -16.74 10.43
N LEU A 70 65.18 -17.24 9.19
CA LEU A 70 65.10 -18.68 8.90
C LEU A 70 66.35 -19.45 9.35
N SER A 71 67.51 -18.81 9.35
CA SER A 71 68.75 -19.36 9.91
C SER A 71 68.88 -19.19 11.43
N GLY A 72 67.90 -18.53 12.08
CA GLY A 72 67.88 -18.28 13.51
C GLY A 72 68.98 -17.34 14.01
N LYS A 73 69.58 -16.54 13.12
CA LYS A 73 70.68 -15.62 13.43
C LYS A 73 70.12 -14.26 13.84
N MET A 74 70.62 -13.73 14.95
CA MET A 74 70.23 -12.42 15.52
C MET A 74 68.75 -12.29 15.93
N CYS A 75 68.00 -13.38 15.99
CA CYS A 75 66.66 -13.40 16.57
C CYS A 75 66.72 -13.22 18.09
N ASP A 76 66.02 -12.22 18.59
CA ASP A 76 65.97 -11.78 19.99
C ASP A 76 64.59 -12.02 20.63
N ILE A 77 63.71 -12.76 19.95
CA ILE A 77 62.41 -13.21 20.48
C ILE A 77 61.89 -14.50 19.82
N GLU A 78 61.21 -15.33 20.60
CA GLU A 78 60.44 -16.49 20.15
C GLU A 78 58.93 -16.27 20.34
N ILE A 79 58.17 -16.28 19.23
CA ILE A 79 56.70 -16.28 19.27
C ILE A 79 56.23 -17.72 19.31
N GLU A 80 55.45 -18.09 20.33
CA GLU A 80 54.88 -19.43 20.47
C GLU A 80 53.37 -19.40 20.22
N THR A 81 52.90 -20.23 19.29
CA THR A 81 51.48 -20.42 18.96
C THR A 81 51.20 -21.91 18.80
N GLU A 82 50.15 -22.43 19.45
CA GLU A 82 49.77 -23.87 19.42
C GLU A 82 50.95 -24.84 19.70
N GLY A 83 51.91 -24.43 20.54
CA GLY A 83 53.12 -25.20 20.86
C GLY A 83 54.21 -25.18 19.79
N ILE A 84 54.04 -24.44 18.70
CA ILE A 84 55.05 -24.20 17.67
C ILE A 84 55.76 -22.88 17.95
N LYS A 85 57.10 -22.90 17.96
CA LYS A 85 57.94 -21.72 18.24
C LYS A 85 58.53 -21.12 16.97
N PHE A 86 58.36 -19.82 16.79
CA PHE A 86 58.85 -19.03 15.67
C PHE A 86 59.88 -18.01 16.14
N LYS A 87 61.12 -18.12 15.64
CA LYS A 87 62.16 -17.12 15.90
C LYS A 87 61.92 -15.86 15.07
N ALA A 88 62.07 -14.69 15.68
CA ALA A 88 61.90 -13.40 15.02
C ALA A 88 62.79 -12.32 15.64
N HIS A 89 62.75 -11.12 15.06
CA HIS A 89 63.50 -9.94 15.52
C HIS A 89 62.53 -8.89 16.08
N LYS A 90 62.66 -8.50 17.35
CA LYS A 90 61.81 -7.52 18.06
C LYS A 90 61.68 -6.22 17.28
N VAL A 91 62.79 -5.70 16.75
CA VAL A 91 62.82 -4.45 16.00
C VAL A 91 62.01 -4.51 14.69
N ILE A 92 62.09 -5.63 13.95
CA ILE A 92 61.34 -5.80 12.69
C ILE A 92 59.84 -5.95 12.98
N LEU A 93 59.49 -6.73 14.01
CA LEU A 93 58.11 -6.90 14.46
C LEU A 93 57.51 -5.57 14.93
N ALA A 94 58.24 -4.80 15.76
CA ALA A 94 57.81 -3.50 16.25
C ALA A 94 57.64 -2.47 15.12
N ALA A 95 58.57 -2.45 14.15
CA ALA A 95 58.51 -1.51 13.04
C ALA A 95 57.33 -1.76 12.08
N THR A 96 56.88 -3.02 11.97
CA THR A 96 55.88 -3.42 10.97
C THR A 96 54.49 -3.69 11.57
N VAL A 97 54.41 -4.06 12.84
CA VAL A 97 53.17 -4.48 13.50
C VAL A 97 52.88 -3.60 14.72
N PRO A 98 51.80 -2.80 14.72
CA PRO A 98 51.49 -1.89 15.83
C PRO A 98 51.27 -2.59 17.18
N TYR A 99 50.77 -3.82 17.19
CA TYR A 99 50.64 -4.64 18.41
C TYR A 99 52.00 -4.89 19.08
N PHE A 100 52.99 -5.35 18.31
CA PHE A 100 54.34 -5.61 18.82
C PHE A 100 55.05 -4.31 19.22
N MET A 101 54.83 -3.21 18.50
CA MET A 101 55.36 -1.90 18.86
C MET A 101 54.90 -1.46 20.26
N LYS A 102 53.60 -1.59 20.55
CA LYS A 102 53.05 -1.25 21.86
C LYS A 102 53.53 -2.20 22.95
N MET A 103 53.57 -3.50 22.65
CA MET A 103 54.00 -4.51 23.62
C MET A 103 55.48 -4.33 24.01
N PHE A 104 56.38 -4.17 23.05
CA PHE A 104 57.81 -3.99 23.33
C PHE A 104 58.17 -2.57 23.78
N GLY A 105 57.34 -1.57 23.47
CA GLY A 105 57.54 -0.18 23.88
C GLY A 105 56.91 0.23 25.22
N SER A 106 56.29 -0.70 25.96
CA SER A 106 55.63 -0.44 27.26
C SER A 106 56.42 -1.03 28.44
N GLU A 107 56.13 -0.62 29.67
CA GLU A 107 56.70 -1.20 30.91
C GLU A 107 56.09 -2.58 31.27
N MET A 108 55.58 -3.32 30.28
CA MET A 108 54.97 -4.63 30.48
C MET A 108 56.07 -5.72 30.64
N VAL A 109 55.72 -6.84 31.28
CA VAL A 109 56.64 -7.96 31.55
C VAL A 109 57.17 -8.57 30.25
N GLU A 110 56.33 -8.58 29.22
CA GLU A 110 56.61 -9.12 27.89
C GLU A 110 57.68 -8.33 27.14
N ALA A 111 57.93 -7.06 27.48
CA ALA A 111 59.03 -6.27 26.90
C ALA A 111 60.40 -6.89 27.25
N HIS A 112 60.50 -7.51 28.42
CA HIS A 112 61.71 -8.12 28.97
C HIS A 112 61.75 -9.65 28.79
N SER A 113 60.73 -10.24 28.16
CA SER A 113 60.68 -11.67 27.88
C SER A 113 61.37 -12.00 26.55
N ASP A 114 62.04 -13.15 26.52
CA ASP A 114 62.64 -13.74 25.31
C ASP A 114 61.64 -14.61 24.53
N SER A 115 60.45 -14.85 25.11
CA SER A 115 59.38 -15.58 24.45
C SER A 115 58.00 -14.99 24.75
N VAL A 116 57.14 -14.94 23.73
CA VAL A 116 55.75 -14.45 23.81
C VAL A 116 54.81 -15.51 23.30
N GLN A 117 53.82 -15.89 24.12
CA GLN A 117 52.77 -16.82 23.73
C GLN A 117 51.56 -16.09 23.17
N LEU A 118 51.15 -16.44 21.94
CA LEU A 118 49.98 -15.91 21.27
C LEU A 118 48.94 -17.02 21.08
N ASN A 119 48.04 -17.17 22.06
CA ASN A 119 47.06 -18.25 22.04
C ASN A 119 45.88 -18.02 21.07
N THR A 120 45.81 -16.84 20.43
CA THR A 120 44.69 -16.42 19.58
C THR A 120 44.92 -16.65 18.08
N ILE A 121 46.15 -16.95 17.65
CA ILE A 121 46.54 -17.08 16.25
C ILE A 121 47.09 -18.49 16.01
N ASP A 122 46.52 -19.21 15.06
CA ASP A 122 46.99 -20.54 14.63
C ASP A 122 48.45 -20.49 14.14
N ALA A 123 49.20 -21.58 14.35
CA ALA A 123 50.60 -21.61 13.94
C ALA A 123 50.82 -21.46 12.42
N GLU A 124 49.92 -22.01 11.61
CA GLU A 124 49.93 -21.84 10.15
C GLU A 124 49.83 -20.35 9.76
N ILE A 125 48.93 -19.61 10.41
CA ILE A 125 48.62 -18.21 10.11
C ILE A 125 49.73 -17.30 10.62
N MET A 126 50.28 -17.59 11.80
CA MET A 126 51.43 -16.87 12.34
C MET A 126 52.64 -16.99 11.41
N GLY A 127 52.88 -18.19 10.84
CA GLY A 127 53.90 -18.40 9.83
C GLY A 127 53.71 -17.51 8.59
N LEU A 128 52.49 -17.45 8.05
CA LEU A 128 52.16 -16.59 6.90
C LEU A 128 52.34 -15.09 7.20
N ILE A 129 52.00 -14.66 8.42
CA ILE A 129 52.15 -13.26 8.84
C ILE A 129 53.63 -12.90 9.02
N LEU A 130 54.44 -13.80 9.58
CA LEU A 130 55.89 -13.60 9.67
C LEU A 130 56.52 -13.56 8.28
N ASP A 131 56.15 -14.46 7.38
CA ASP A 131 56.61 -14.40 6.00
C ASP A 131 56.21 -13.07 5.34
N PHE A 132 55.00 -12.57 5.59
CA PHE A 132 54.55 -11.26 5.12
C PHE A 132 55.38 -10.11 5.69
N ILE A 133 55.63 -10.09 7.01
CA ILE A 133 56.44 -9.05 7.67
C ILE A 133 57.84 -8.96 7.07
N TYR A 134 58.44 -10.11 6.78
CA TYR A 134 59.82 -10.17 6.29
C TYR A 134 59.95 -10.09 4.76
N THR A 135 58.89 -10.39 3.99
CA THR A 135 58.97 -10.44 2.51
C THR A 135 58.03 -9.48 1.78
N GLY A 136 57.05 -8.89 2.48
CA GLY A 136 55.96 -8.12 1.89
C GLY A 136 54.96 -8.94 1.07
N ARG A 137 55.06 -10.27 1.08
CA ARG A 137 54.22 -11.17 0.26
C ARG A 137 53.40 -12.10 1.13
N ILE A 138 52.13 -12.28 0.75
CA ILE A 138 51.23 -13.21 1.43
C ILE A 138 50.37 -13.95 0.42
N LYS A 139 50.09 -15.24 0.68
CA LYS A 139 49.26 -16.09 -0.17
C LYS A 139 47.86 -16.22 0.42
N PHE A 140 46.85 -15.77 -0.32
CA PHE A 140 45.45 -15.92 0.05
C PHE A 140 44.82 -17.16 -0.57
N THR A 141 44.05 -17.89 0.23
CA THR A 141 43.23 -19.04 -0.17
C THR A 141 41.87 -18.96 0.53
N SER A 142 40.85 -19.62 0.00
CA SER A 142 39.52 -19.65 0.62
C SER A 142 39.52 -20.23 2.04
N ARG A 143 40.53 -21.06 2.39
CA ARG A 143 40.66 -21.71 3.71
C ARG A 143 41.43 -20.86 4.73
N ASN A 144 42.24 -19.90 4.31
CA ASN A 144 43.05 -19.07 5.23
C ASN A 144 42.56 -17.63 5.35
N MET A 145 41.67 -17.16 4.46
CA MET A 145 41.18 -15.78 4.45
C MET A 145 40.51 -15.36 5.76
N GLU A 146 39.66 -16.23 6.31
CA GLU A 146 38.95 -15.96 7.57
C GLU A 146 39.93 -15.73 8.72
N ARG A 147 40.86 -16.67 8.85
CA ARG A 147 41.85 -16.73 9.92
C ARG A 147 42.91 -15.63 9.79
N LEU A 148 43.27 -15.26 8.55
CA LEU A 148 44.18 -14.16 8.26
C LEU A 148 43.60 -12.80 8.63
N LEU A 149 42.32 -12.53 8.31
CA LEU A 149 41.70 -11.25 8.69
C LEU A 149 41.59 -11.13 10.22
N LYS A 150 41.20 -12.22 10.90
CA LYS A 150 41.17 -12.28 12.37
C LYS A 150 42.52 -11.94 12.99
N ALA A 151 43.59 -12.54 12.48
CA ALA A 151 44.94 -12.28 12.96
C ALA A 151 45.43 -10.86 12.59
N ALA A 152 45.06 -10.34 11.41
CA ALA A 152 45.39 -8.98 10.99
C ALA A 152 44.75 -7.92 11.90
N ASP A 153 43.49 -8.11 12.28
CA ASP A 153 42.78 -7.23 13.23
C ASP A 153 43.40 -7.30 14.63
N TYR A 154 43.64 -8.51 15.16
CA TYR A 154 44.29 -8.71 16.46
C TYR A 154 45.66 -8.00 16.54
N LEU A 155 46.44 -8.07 15.46
CA LEU A 155 47.75 -7.45 15.34
C LEU A 155 47.71 -5.97 14.91
N GLN A 156 46.52 -5.42 14.63
CA GLN A 156 46.31 -4.05 14.13
C GLN A 156 47.02 -3.77 12.78
N LEU A 157 47.12 -4.78 11.91
CA LEU A 157 47.73 -4.70 10.58
C LEU A 157 46.75 -4.20 9.52
N SER A 158 46.63 -2.88 9.40
CA SER A 158 45.70 -2.22 8.46
C SER A 158 45.97 -2.55 6.98
N VAL A 159 47.24 -2.66 6.57
CA VAL A 159 47.62 -3.00 5.19
C VAL A 159 47.08 -4.37 4.79
N LEU A 160 47.23 -5.35 5.68
CA LEU A 160 46.75 -6.71 5.43
C LEU A 160 45.22 -6.76 5.45
N SER A 161 44.58 -6.05 6.38
CA SER A 161 43.11 -5.91 6.44
C SER A 161 42.52 -5.27 5.18
N ASN A 162 43.16 -4.22 4.65
CA ASN A 162 42.77 -3.56 3.39
C ASN A 162 42.90 -4.53 2.20
N ARG A 163 43.99 -5.31 2.13
CA ARG A 163 44.17 -6.28 1.04
C ARG A 163 43.18 -7.44 1.13
N CYS A 164 42.88 -7.93 2.32
CA CYS A 164 41.79 -8.88 2.54
C CYS A 164 40.46 -8.31 2.04
N SER A 165 40.18 -7.02 2.31
CA SER A 165 38.95 -6.34 1.88
C SER A 165 38.81 -6.29 0.36
N GLU A 166 39.89 -6.01 -0.37
CA GLU A 166 39.88 -6.01 -1.84
C GLU A 166 39.57 -7.40 -2.44
N ILE A 167 40.09 -8.47 -1.82
CA ILE A 167 39.83 -9.83 -2.29
C ILE A 167 38.41 -10.25 -1.94
N LEU A 168 37.93 -9.91 -0.73
CA LEU A 168 36.54 -10.13 -0.33
C LEU A 168 35.58 -9.49 -1.33
N LYS A 169 35.84 -8.25 -1.75
CA LYS A 169 35.04 -7.55 -2.77
C LYS A 169 34.86 -8.34 -4.06
N ALA A 170 35.91 -9.03 -4.52
CA ALA A 170 35.84 -9.85 -5.74
C ALA A 170 35.00 -11.14 -5.58
N HIS A 171 34.71 -11.55 -4.34
CA HIS A 171 33.97 -12.78 -4.01
C HIS A 171 32.57 -12.50 -3.44
N ILE A 172 32.12 -11.24 -3.40
CA ILE A 172 30.76 -10.88 -2.99
C ILE A 172 29.77 -11.40 -4.05
N THR A 173 28.80 -12.20 -3.61
CA THR A 173 27.69 -12.71 -4.39
C THR A 173 26.36 -12.45 -3.67
N GLU A 174 25.25 -12.62 -4.38
CA GLU A 174 23.90 -12.44 -3.82
C GLU A 174 23.59 -13.45 -2.70
N GLU A 175 24.28 -14.59 -2.69
CA GLU A 175 24.08 -15.68 -1.74
C GLU A 175 24.95 -15.57 -0.48
N ASN A 176 26.04 -14.79 -0.49
CA ASN A 176 27.04 -14.75 0.59
C ASN A 176 27.30 -13.36 1.20
N VAL A 177 26.64 -12.32 0.69
CA VAL A 177 26.97 -10.92 1.02
C VAL A 177 26.74 -10.59 2.50
N PHE A 178 25.73 -11.19 3.14
CA PHE A 178 25.46 -10.91 4.55
C PHE A 178 26.46 -11.61 5.46
N SER A 179 26.88 -12.83 5.12
CA SER A 179 27.98 -13.51 5.80
C SER A 179 29.31 -12.74 5.66
N ILE A 180 29.64 -12.27 4.45
CA ILE A 180 30.84 -11.44 4.23
C ILE A 180 30.75 -10.14 5.01
N ARG A 181 29.58 -9.48 5.05
CA ARG A 181 29.39 -8.26 5.84
C ARG A 181 29.57 -8.52 7.32
N LYS A 182 28.92 -9.56 7.87
CA LYS A 182 29.04 -9.94 9.29
C LYS A 182 30.50 -10.22 9.65
N PHE A 183 31.20 -10.94 8.78
CA PHE A 183 32.62 -11.21 8.91
C PHE A 183 33.47 -9.92 8.87
N ALA A 184 33.21 -9.01 7.94
CA ALA A 184 33.91 -7.73 7.83
C ALA A 184 33.67 -6.81 9.03
N VAL A 185 32.46 -6.80 9.59
CA VAL A 185 32.13 -6.05 10.81
C VAL A 185 32.87 -6.63 12.03
N LEU A 186 32.91 -7.96 12.16
CA LEU A 186 33.55 -8.64 13.30
C LEU A 186 35.06 -8.32 13.41
N TYR A 187 35.73 -8.10 12.28
CA TYR A 187 37.18 -7.84 12.21
C TYR A 187 37.51 -6.42 11.70
N ASN A 188 36.59 -5.47 11.90
CA ASN A 188 36.79 -4.04 11.65
C ASN A 188 37.29 -3.67 10.23
N ALA A 189 36.92 -4.46 9.21
CA ALA A 189 37.30 -4.25 7.82
C ALA A 189 36.37 -3.22 7.14
N ARG A 190 36.56 -1.93 7.47
CA ARG A 190 35.66 -0.83 7.08
C ARG A 190 35.37 -0.74 5.58
N GLN A 191 36.39 -0.93 4.73
CA GLN A 191 36.21 -0.84 3.28
C GLN A 191 35.35 -2.00 2.74
N ALA A 192 35.59 -3.23 3.23
CA ALA A 192 34.75 -4.37 2.89
C ALA A 192 33.30 -4.18 3.36
N VAL A 193 33.07 -3.59 4.53
CA VAL A 193 31.72 -3.24 4.99
C VAL A 193 31.03 -2.30 3.99
N LEU A 194 31.68 -1.20 3.61
CA LEU A 194 31.12 -0.25 2.63
C LEU A 194 30.83 -0.93 1.27
N ASP A 195 31.74 -1.79 0.81
CA ASP A 195 31.56 -2.52 -0.44
C ASP A 195 30.38 -3.51 -0.36
N THR A 196 30.18 -4.21 0.76
CA THR A 196 29.01 -5.09 0.97
C THR A 196 27.71 -4.31 1.09
N GLU A 197 27.69 -3.17 1.78
CA GLU A 197 26.49 -2.34 1.92
C GLU A 197 26.06 -1.74 0.57
N SER A 198 27.00 -1.24 -0.23
CA SER A 198 26.72 -0.79 -1.60
C SER A 198 26.22 -1.94 -2.48
N PHE A 199 26.76 -3.15 -2.35
CA PHE A 199 26.28 -4.32 -3.07
C PHE A 199 24.84 -4.69 -2.69
N ILE A 200 24.52 -4.74 -1.39
CA ILE A 200 23.16 -5.02 -0.90
C ILE A 200 22.20 -3.95 -1.40
N GLN A 201 22.56 -2.66 -1.31
CA GLN A 201 21.73 -1.56 -1.79
C GLN A 201 21.43 -1.70 -3.28
N ARG A 202 22.42 -2.08 -4.10
CA ARG A 202 22.27 -2.23 -5.55
C ARG A 202 21.45 -3.45 -5.97
N PHE A 203 21.56 -4.57 -5.26
CA PHE A 203 20.97 -5.86 -5.64
C PHE A 203 19.93 -6.36 -4.61
N PHE A 204 19.32 -5.46 -3.85
CA PHE A 204 18.43 -5.79 -2.74
C PHE A 204 17.31 -6.77 -3.10
N GLU A 205 16.65 -6.59 -4.24
CA GLU A 205 15.56 -7.50 -4.68
C GLU A 205 16.01 -8.95 -4.90
N SER A 206 17.28 -9.18 -5.28
CA SER A 206 17.82 -10.53 -5.45
C SER A 206 18.37 -11.06 -4.12
N VAL A 207 19.13 -10.22 -3.43
CA VAL A 207 19.71 -10.52 -2.11
C VAL A 207 18.65 -10.88 -1.07
N SER A 208 17.50 -10.19 -1.07
CA SER A 208 16.37 -10.48 -0.16
C SER A 208 15.69 -11.83 -0.42
N LYS A 209 15.94 -12.47 -1.57
CA LYS A 209 15.42 -13.80 -1.90
C LYS A 209 16.36 -14.93 -1.48
N SER A 210 17.57 -14.60 -1.02
CA SER A 210 18.56 -15.57 -0.55
C SER A 210 18.15 -16.22 0.78
N GLU A 211 18.72 -17.40 1.06
CA GLU A 211 18.56 -18.07 2.36
C GLU A 211 19.28 -17.30 3.49
N GLU A 212 20.40 -16.62 3.21
CA GLU A 212 21.10 -15.79 4.21
C GLU A 212 20.22 -14.66 4.74
N PHE A 213 19.38 -14.07 3.88
CA PHE A 213 18.45 -13.03 4.29
C PHE A 213 17.47 -13.51 5.36
N LEU A 214 16.96 -14.74 5.24
CA LEU A 214 16.02 -15.33 6.22
C LEU A 214 16.67 -15.58 7.58
N GLN A 215 18.00 -15.73 7.62
CA GLN A 215 18.79 -15.98 8.81
C GLN A 215 19.29 -14.70 9.51
N LEU A 216 18.99 -13.52 8.97
CA LEU A 216 19.39 -12.24 9.57
C LEU A 216 18.79 -12.06 10.97
N ASP A 217 19.59 -11.49 11.87
CA ASP A 217 19.11 -11.03 13.16
C ASP A 217 18.26 -9.75 13.02
N PHE A 218 17.44 -9.48 14.03
CA PHE A 218 16.51 -8.35 14.04
C PHE A 218 17.21 -6.99 13.84
N GLN A 219 18.37 -6.76 14.45
CA GLN A 219 19.06 -5.45 14.37
C GLN A 219 19.61 -5.22 12.97
N THR A 220 20.24 -6.23 12.38
CA THR A 220 20.77 -6.18 11.02
C THR A 220 19.64 -5.97 10.00
N LEU A 221 18.50 -6.64 10.18
CA LEU A 221 17.35 -6.48 9.28
C LEU A 221 16.73 -5.07 9.37
N VAL A 222 16.50 -4.54 10.58
CA VAL A 222 16.00 -3.17 10.77
C VAL A 222 16.92 -2.15 10.09
N GLN A 223 18.24 -2.28 10.28
CA GLN A 223 19.22 -1.40 9.63
C GLN A 223 19.13 -1.48 8.10
N THR A 224 19.01 -2.69 7.55
CA THR A 224 18.98 -2.92 6.11
C THR A 224 17.70 -2.35 5.47
N LEU A 225 16.53 -2.59 6.08
CA LEU A 225 15.24 -2.11 5.57
C LEU A 225 15.08 -0.58 5.71
N ASP A 226 15.75 0.05 6.67
CA ASP A 226 15.67 1.52 6.86
C ASP A 226 16.58 2.33 5.90
N TRP A 227 17.46 1.68 5.12
CA TRP A 227 18.38 2.38 4.22
C TRP A 227 17.69 3.18 3.12
N ASP A 228 18.10 4.45 2.98
CA ASP A 228 17.47 5.35 2.01
C ASP A 228 17.84 5.07 0.54
N ASN A 229 18.92 4.31 0.33
CA ASN A 229 19.55 4.08 -0.97
C ASN A 229 19.26 2.69 -1.57
N LEU A 230 18.27 1.95 -1.06
CA LEU A 230 17.91 0.65 -1.65
C LEU A 230 17.43 0.80 -3.10
N HIS A 231 17.97 -0.02 -4.00
CA HIS A 231 17.56 -0.11 -5.39
C HIS A 231 16.42 -1.12 -5.52
N VAL A 232 15.20 -0.59 -5.54
CA VAL A 232 13.96 -1.38 -5.67
C VAL A 232 13.04 -0.76 -6.70
N GLY A 233 12.29 -1.59 -7.43
CA GLY A 233 11.29 -1.18 -8.39
C GLY A 233 10.07 -0.52 -7.74
N SER A 234 9.75 -0.90 -6.50
CA SER A 234 8.70 -0.31 -5.66
C SER A 234 9.00 -0.56 -4.18
N GLU A 235 8.36 0.21 -3.30
CA GLU A 235 8.44 -0.06 -1.85
C GLU A 235 7.80 -1.40 -1.48
N GLU A 236 6.97 -1.96 -2.36
CA GLU A 236 6.32 -3.27 -2.19
C GLU A 236 7.34 -4.40 -2.14
N CYS A 237 8.43 -4.33 -2.92
CA CYS A 237 9.51 -5.31 -2.86
C CYS A 237 10.22 -5.32 -1.50
N VAL A 238 10.29 -4.16 -0.82
CA VAL A 238 10.86 -4.05 0.53
C VAL A 238 9.92 -4.68 1.55
N PHE A 239 8.61 -4.47 1.39
CA PHE A 239 7.60 -5.14 2.20
C PHE A 239 7.60 -6.66 1.99
N GLU A 240 7.67 -7.15 0.75
CA GLU A 240 7.73 -8.58 0.44
C GLU A 240 8.94 -9.26 1.09
N ALA A 241 10.09 -8.57 1.10
CA ALA A 241 11.26 -9.04 1.84
C ALA A 241 10.98 -9.16 3.34
N LEU A 242 10.35 -8.15 3.95
CA LEU A 242 9.93 -8.20 5.35
C LEU A 242 8.95 -9.36 5.62
N ALA A 243 7.91 -9.50 4.80
CA ALA A 243 6.91 -10.57 4.92
C ALA A 243 7.57 -11.95 4.88
N ARG A 244 8.46 -12.19 3.91
CA ARG A 244 9.20 -13.44 3.78
C ARG A 244 10.05 -13.74 5.02
N TRP A 245 10.67 -12.74 5.63
CA TRP A 245 11.44 -12.92 6.88
C TRP A 245 10.52 -13.22 8.07
N LEU A 246 9.36 -12.57 8.16
CA LEU A 246 8.36 -12.83 9.21
C LEU A 246 7.78 -14.25 9.11
N ASP A 247 7.47 -14.71 7.90
CA ASP A 247 6.88 -16.02 7.64
C ASP A 247 7.82 -17.20 7.88
N PHE A 248 9.14 -16.97 7.91
CA PHE A 248 10.13 -18.02 8.15
C PHE A 248 10.11 -18.56 9.60
N ASP A 249 9.79 -17.72 10.58
CA ASP A 249 9.61 -18.14 11.98
C ASP A 249 8.51 -17.31 12.67
N PRO A 250 7.23 -17.57 12.36
CA PRO A 250 6.12 -16.74 12.81
C PRO A 250 5.97 -16.71 14.33
N LEU A 251 6.32 -17.81 15.01
CA LEU A 251 6.17 -17.97 16.46
C LEU A 251 7.10 -17.03 17.23
N ASN A 252 8.35 -16.89 16.82
CA ASN A 252 9.31 -16.03 17.54
C ASN A 252 9.39 -14.61 16.95
N ARG A 253 9.02 -14.42 15.68
CA ARG A 253 9.23 -13.14 14.97
C ARG A 253 8.06 -12.16 15.05
N HIS A 254 6.87 -12.61 15.46
CA HIS A 254 5.68 -11.76 15.56
C HIS A 254 5.89 -10.53 16.47
N THR A 255 6.67 -10.65 17.55
CA THR A 255 6.96 -9.55 18.49
C THR A 255 7.78 -8.41 17.86
N PHE A 256 8.51 -8.67 16.78
CA PHE A 256 9.35 -7.68 16.09
C PHE A 256 8.61 -6.94 14.97
N ALA A 257 7.43 -7.43 14.59
CA ALA A 257 6.69 -6.97 13.43
C ALA A 257 6.35 -5.46 13.45
N PRO A 258 5.94 -4.83 14.58
CA PRO A 258 5.65 -3.38 14.60
C PRO A 258 6.86 -2.52 14.27
N ARG A 259 8.02 -2.86 14.85
CA ARG A 259 9.24 -2.09 14.66
C ARG A 259 9.79 -2.23 13.25
N LEU A 260 9.69 -3.43 12.66
CA LEU A 260 10.08 -3.66 11.28
C LEU A 260 9.12 -3.00 10.30
N LEU A 261 7.81 -3.05 10.53
CA LEU A 261 6.82 -2.41 9.68
C LEU A 261 7.00 -0.89 9.62
N ALA A 262 7.41 -0.26 10.72
CA ALA A 262 7.72 1.18 10.76
C ALA A 262 8.91 1.59 9.87
N THR A 263 9.79 0.66 9.49
CA THR A 263 10.90 0.92 8.55
C THR A 263 10.46 0.94 7.08
N ILE A 264 9.26 0.41 6.80
CA ILE A 264 8.67 0.42 5.47
C ILE A 264 8.07 1.81 5.22
N ARG A 265 8.35 2.38 4.04
CA ARG A 265 7.86 3.70 3.65
C ARG A 265 6.45 3.60 3.10
N MET A 266 5.52 3.30 4.00
CA MET A 266 4.10 3.07 3.71
C MET A 266 3.43 4.13 2.78
N PRO A 267 3.80 5.43 2.79
CA PRO A 267 3.33 6.42 1.83
C PRO A 267 3.57 6.10 0.35
N PHE A 268 4.54 5.23 0.05
CA PHE A 268 4.92 4.84 -1.30
C PHE A 268 4.44 3.44 -1.69
N LEU A 269 3.78 2.73 -0.78
CA LEU A 269 3.01 1.55 -1.14
C LEU A 269 1.73 1.99 -1.84
N ARG A 270 1.31 1.24 -2.86
CA ARG A 270 0.01 1.47 -3.49
C ARG A 270 -1.08 1.26 -2.43
N PRO A 271 -2.14 2.09 -2.37
CA PRO A 271 -3.24 1.89 -1.43
C PRO A 271 -3.82 0.47 -1.50
N ALA A 272 -3.94 -0.09 -2.72
CA ALA A 272 -4.34 -1.48 -2.93
C ALA A 272 -3.37 -2.46 -2.26
N PHE A 273 -2.06 -2.28 -2.40
CA PHE A 273 -1.08 -3.16 -1.75
C PHE A 273 -1.12 -3.06 -0.21
N ILE A 274 -1.35 -1.87 0.35
CA ILE A 274 -1.52 -1.69 1.81
C ILE A 274 -2.76 -2.46 2.29
N VAL A 275 -3.87 -2.40 1.56
CA VAL A 275 -5.13 -3.05 1.93
C VAL A 275 -5.09 -4.55 1.68
N ASP A 276 -4.63 -4.97 0.50
CA ASP A 276 -4.76 -6.34 0.01
C ASP A 276 -3.65 -7.24 0.54
N VAL A 277 -2.45 -6.70 0.76
CA VAL A 277 -1.26 -7.46 1.15
C VAL A 277 -0.82 -7.13 2.57
N VAL A 278 -0.55 -5.85 2.87
CA VAL A 278 0.00 -5.47 4.18
C VAL A 278 -1.01 -5.67 5.30
N SER A 279 -2.27 -5.26 5.11
CA SER A 279 -3.33 -5.41 6.11
C SER A 279 -3.71 -6.86 6.37
N ASN A 280 -3.51 -7.74 5.38
CA ASN A 280 -3.91 -9.15 5.43
C ASN A 280 -2.77 -10.09 5.86
N HIS A 281 -1.54 -9.58 6.02
CA HIS A 281 -0.43 -10.40 6.49
C HIS A 281 -0.72 -10.91 7.92
N PRO A 282 -0.73 -12.24 8.19
CA PRO A 282 -1.24 -12.81 9.44
C PRO A 282 -0.60 -12.24 10.72
N LEU A 283 0.72 -12.03 10.71
CA LEU A 283 1.45 -11.46 11.84
C LEU A 283 1.24 -9.95 12.02
N LEU A 284 0.91 -9.21 10.96
CA LEU A 284 0.66 -7.77 11.04
C LEU A 284 -0.78 -7.50 11.43
N HIS A 285 -1.72 -8.27 10.88
CA HIS A 285 -3.14 -8.20 11.23
C HIS A 285 -3.40 -8.55 12.69
N SER A 286 -2.61 -9.44 13.30
CA SER A 286 -2.76 -9.83 14.71
C SER A 286 -2.21 -8.79 15.70
N SER A 287 -1.17 -8.03 15.35
CA SER A 287 -0.61 -6.97 16.21
C SER A 287 -1.40 -5.66 16.13
N MET A 288 -1.73 -5.09 17.29
CA MET A 288 -2.43 -3.81 17.38
C MET A 288 -1.56 -2.66 16.87
N GLU A 289 -0.29 -2.63 17.24
CA GLU A 289 0.66 -1.60 16.82
C GLU A 289 0.91 -1.64 15.31
N CYS A 290 0.93 -2.83 14.70
CA CYS A 290 1.01 -2.97 13.24
C CYS A 290 -0.24 -2.40 12.55
N ARG A 291 -1.44 -2.68 13.09
CA ARG A 291 -2.69 -2.13 12.55
C ARG A 291 -2.72 -0.60 12.63
N ASP A 292 -2.24 -0.02 13.74
CA ASP A 292 -2.15 1.44 13.89
C ASP A 292 -1.25 2.07 12.81
N LEU A 293 -0.07 1.47 12.55
CA LEU A 293 0.84 1.92 11.48
C LEU A 293 0.20 1.81 10.08
N ILE A 294 -0.56 0.74 9.85
CA ILE A 294 -1.26 0.50 8.58
C ILE A 294 -2.41 1.50 8.40
N ASP A 295 -3.17 1.80 9.46
CA ASP A 295 -4.27 2.74 9.43
C ASP A 295 -3.79 4.17 9.30
N GLU A 296 -2.66 4.52 9.92
CA GLU A 296 -2.00 5.81 9.68
C GLU A 296 -1.52 5.94 8.23
N ALA A 297 -0.97 4.87 7.64
CA ALA A 297 -0.63 4.85 6.22
C ALA A 297 -1.86 4.99 5.31
N LYS A 298 -2.96 4.30 5.63
CA LYS A 298 -4.24 4.47 4.90
C LYS A 298 -4.74 5.91 5.03
N ASN A 299 -4.71 6.51 6.21
CA ASN A 299 -5.09 7.91 6.46
C ASN A 299 -4.21 8.89 5.65
N PHE A 300 -2.90 8.63 5.57
CA PHE A 300 -1.96 9.40 4.76
C PHE A 300 -2.37 9.41 3.27
N HIS A 301 -2.89 8.29 2.75
CA HIS A 301 -3.40 8.18 1.37
C HIS A 301 -4.81 8.75 1.19
N LEU A 302 -5.68 8.61 2.19
CA LEU A 302 -7.10 9.03 2.16
C LEU A 302 -7.30 10.53 2.34
N VAL A 303 -6.43 11.21 3.09
CA VAL A 303 -6.58 12.66 3.39
C VAL A 303 -5.34 13.45 2.97
N PRO A 304 -5.11 13.67 1.65
CA PRO A 304 -3.93 14.38 1.16
C PRO A 304 -3.75 15.79 1.73
N GLU A 305 -4.86 16.46 2.06
CA GLU A 305 -4.92 17.84 2.56
C GLU A 305 -4.39 17.99 3.99
N ARG A 306 -4.34 16.91 4.77
CA ARG A 306 -3.88 16.90 6.17
C ARG A 306 -2.50 16.26 6.36
N ARG A 307 -1.77 15.95 5.26
CA ARG A 307 -0.51 15.20 5.31
C ARG A 307 0.58 15.79 6.20
N SER A 308 0.67 17.11 6.35
CA SER A 308 1.64 17.77 7.25
C SER A 308 1.20 17.85 8.71
N GLN A 309 -0.05 17.49 9.00
CA GLN A 309 -0.59 17.44 10.35
C GLN A 309 -0.44 16.02 10.94
N PHE A 310 -0.14 15.02 10.10
CA PHE A 310 0.22 13.68 10.56
C PHE A 310 1.66 13.68 11.06
N SER A 311 1.86 13.34 12.33
CA SER A 311 3.16 12.99 12.88
C SER A 311 3.45 11.52 12.54
N THR A 312 3.79 11.24 11.28
CA THR A 312 3.92 9.85 10.82
C THR A 312 5.15 9.14 11.40
N PRO A 313 5.02 7.89 11.89
CA PRO A 313 6.12 7.07 12.41
C PRO A 313 7.01 6.49 11.31
N PHE A 314 6.58 6.57 10.04
CA PHE A 314 7.33 6.14 8.85
C PHE A 314 7.89 7.33 8.05
N LYS A 315 9.00 7.11 7.34
CA LYS A 315 9.61 8.12 6.45
C LYS A 315 8.74 8.41 5.24
N THR A 316 8.58 9.70 4.91
CA THR A 316 7.77 10.20 3.77
C THR A 316 8.62 10.63 2.57
N SER A 317 9.89 10.22 2.50
CA SER A 317 10.78 10.43 1.35
C SER A 317 10.83 9.19 0.45
N VAL A 318 11.01 9.35 -0.86
CA VAL A 318 11.16 8.22 -1.81
C VAL A 318 12.54 7.59 -1.67
N ARG A 319 12.70 6.27 -1.86
CA ARG A 319 14.03 5.63 -1.88
C ARG A 319 14.73 6.00 -3.17
N ILE A 320 15.96 6.49 -3.05
CA ILE A 320 16.75 6.90 -4.20
C ILE A 320 18.10 6.21 -4.09
N CYS A 321 18.28 5.13 -4.84
CA CYS A 321 19.58 4.50 -4.96
C CYS A 321 20.51 5.43 -5.76
N THR A 322 21.42 6.10 -5.05
CA THR A 322 22.45 6.96 -5.63
C THR A 322 23.46 6.17 -6.46
N ASP A 323 23.65 4.89 -6.15
CA ASP A 323 24.61 3.98 -6.79
C ASP A 323 24.15 3.45 -8.16
N MET A 324 22.86 3.58 -8.49
CA MET A 324 22.30 3.12 -9.78
C MET A 324 21.78 4.29 -10.61
N PRO A 325 22.59 4.83 -11.55
CA PRO A 325 22.16 5.95 -12.39
C PRO A 325 21.02 5.53 -13.35
N GLY A 326 20.03 6.39 -13.51
CA GLY A 326 18.94 6.26 -14.47
C GLY A 326 19.32 6.68 -15.89
N ARG A 327 18.50 6.25 -16.86
CA ARG A 327 18.58 6.75 -18.24
C ARG A 327 18.03 8.16 -18.30
N ILE A 328 18.75 9.03 -19.00
CA ILE A 328 18.33 10.42 -19.20
C ILE A 328 17.72 10.54 -20.58
N TYR A 329 16.44 10.87 -20.68
CA TYR A 329 15.76 11.12 -21.95
C TYR A 329 15.80 12.61 -22.24
N ALA A 330 16.24 12.99 -23.43
CA ALA A 330 16.16 14.34 -23.98
C ALA A 330 15.11 14.37 -25.09
N MET A 331 14.19 15.32 -25.01
CA MET A 331 13.06 15.43 -25.93
C MET A 331 12.64 16.87 -26.20
N GLY A 332 12.05 17.08 -27.37
CA GLY A 332 11.65 18.40 -27.84
C GLY A 332 12.85 19.25 -28.23
N GLY A 333 12.89 20.52 -27.86
CA GLY A 333 14.02 21.38 -28.21
C GLY A 333 14.17 21.59 -29.72
N ILE A 334 15.39 21.89 -30.16
CA ILE A 334 15.70 22.27 -31.55
C ILE A 334 16.73 21.30 -32.11
N ASN A 335 16.66 20.95 -33.40
CA ASN A 335 17.67 20.14 -34.09
C ASN A 335 18.67 21.00 -34.90
N GLN A 336 19.64 20.35 -35.56
CA GLN A 336 20.64 21.00 -36.41
C GLN A 336 20.06 21.90 -37.51
N LEU A 337 18.84 21.61 -37.97
CA LEU A 337 18.13 22.37 -38.99
C LEU A 337 17.28 23.51 -38.41
N GLN A 338 17.45 23.83 -37.12
CA GLN A 338 16.65 24.83 -36.38
C GLN A 338 15.14 24.52 -36.34
N GLN A 339 14.78 23.25 -36.54
CA GLN A 339 13.40 22.78 -36.49
C GLN A 339 13.09 22.17 -35.12
N SER A 340 11.81 22.21 -34.72
CA SER A 340 11.34 21.52 -33.51
C SER A 340 11.13 20.03 -33.84
N PRO A 341 11.94 19.09 -33.36
CA PRO A 341 11.74 17.68 -33.67
C PRO A 341 10.69 17.07 -32.72
N SER A 342 10.05 15.98 -33.16
CA SER A 342 9.38 15.03 -32.26
C SER A 342 10.36 13.98 -31.71
N GLY A 343 11.60 13.96 -32.21
CA GLY A 343 12.64 13.02 -31.83
C GLY A 343 12.90 13.00 -30.33
N VAL A 344 13.26 11.82 -29.84
CA VAL A 344 13.68 11.57 -28.46
C VAL A 344 14.98 10.81 -28.53
N GLU A 345 15.94 11.19 -27.72
CA GLU A 345 17.15 10.41 -27.50
C GLU A 345 17.37 10.22 -26.00
N TYR A 346 18.09 9.17 -25.62
CA TYR A 346 18.43 8.93 -24.23
C TYR A 346 19.90 8.61 -24.04
N PHE A 347 20.46 9.12 -22.95
CA PHE A 347 21.78 8.78 -22.47
C PHE A 347 21.69 7.54 -21.59
N ASP A 348 22.48 6.53 -21.93
CA ASP A 348 22.61 5.31 -21.17
C ASP A 348 23.90 5.35 -20.33
N PRO A 349 23.82 5.54 -18.99
CA PRO A 349 24.99 5.70 -18.15
C PRO A 349 26.01 4.55 -18.22
N PRO A 350 25.60 3.25 -18.30
CA PRO A 350 26.54 2.14 -18.43
C PRO A 350 27.41 2.23 -19.69
N THR A 351 26.82 2.60 -20.82
CA THR A 351 27.54 2.70 -22.10
C THR A 351 28.14 4.08 -22.35
N LYS A 352 27.77 5.08 -21.53
CA LYS A 352 28.12 6.51 -21.66
C LYS A 352 27.80 7.07 -23.05
N LYS A 353 26.74 6.58 -23.68
CA LYS A 353 26.36 6.94 -25.05
C LYS A 353 24.91 7.42 -25.12
N TRP A 354 24.67 8.36 -26.02
CA TRP A 354 23.32 8.76 -26.44
C TRP A 354 22.81 7.80 -27.52
N THR A 355 21.55 7.40 -27.42
CA THR A 355 20.85 6.48 -28.35
C THR A 355 19.47 7.03 -28.68
N LEU A 356 19.00 6.77 -29.90
CA LEU A 356 17.69 7.22 -30.35
C LEU A 356 16.57 6.41 -29.67
N GLY A 357 15.57 7.11 -29.17
CA GLY A 357 14.34 6.57 -28.60
C GLY A 357 13.16 6.69 -29.55
N LYS A 358 11.97 6.31 -29.07
CA LYS A 358 10.71 6.48 -29.81
C LYS A 358 10.32 7.97 -29.86
N PRO A 359 10.02 8.53 -31.04
CA PRO A 359 9.63 9.92 -31.17
C PRO A 359 8.27 10.18 -30.49
N MET A 360 8.10 11.38 -29.94
CA MET A 360 6.81 11.90 -29.47
C MET A 360 5.76 11.90 -30.60
N LEU A 361 4.47 11.92 -30.24
CA LEU A 361 3.38 11.98 -31.21
C LEU A 361 3.27 13.36 -31.86
N SER A 362 3.71 14.41 -31.17
CA SER A 362 3.78 15.76 -31.74
C SER A 362 5.11 16.47 -31.46
N GLN A 363 5.51 17.29 -32.42
CA GLN A 363 6.71 18.12 -32.34
C GLN A 363 6.50 19.31 -31.41
N ARG A 364 7.50 19.62 -30.57
CA ARG A 364 7.43 20.77 -29.65
C ARG A 364 8.77 21.22 -29.11
N THR A 365 8.93 22.53 -28.97
CA THR A 365 9.98 23.19 -28.19
C THR A 365 9.41 23.75 -26.89
N ARG A 366 10.30 24.12 -25.94
CA ARG A 366 9.92 24.79 -24.68
C ARG A 366 8.84 24.03 -23.92
N ILE A 367 9.02 22.71 -23.91
CA ILE A 367 8.14 21.70 -23.34
C ILE A 367 8.29 21.66 -21.82
N GLY A 368 7.20 21.35 -21.11
CA GLY A 368 7.27 20.91 -19.72
C GLY A 368 7.44 19.39 -19.66
N VAL A 369 8.46 18.90 -18.95
CA VAL A 369 8.71 17.47 -18.78
C VAL A 369 8.62 17.09 -17.31
N ALA A 370 7.87 16.04 -17.01
CA ALA A 370 7.73 15.50 -15.67
C ALA A 370 7.83 13.97 -15.72
N VAL A 371 8.28 13.35 -14.62
CA VAL A 371 8.42 11.89 -14.52
C VAL A 371 7.63 11.39 -13.33
N PHE A 372 6.81 10.37 -13.55
CA PHE A 372 6.11 9.64 -12.49
C PHE A 372 6.00 8.17 -12.90
N ASP A 373 6.29 7.25 -11.97
CA ASP A 373 6.13 5.80 -12.19
C ASP A 373 6.79 5.29 -13.50
N ARG A 374 8.04 5.72 -13.74
CA ARG A 374 8.82 5.42 -14.96
C ARG A 374 8.13 5.82 -16.28
N LYS A 375 7.11 6.66 -16.22
CA LYS A 375 6.46 7.30 -17.36
C LYS A 375 6.92 8.75 -17.47
N ILE A 376 7.15 9.19 -18.71
CA ILE A 376 7.60 10.54 -19.01
C ILE A 376 6.43 11.33 -19.59
N TYR A 377 6.07 12.41 -18.94
CA TYR A 377 4.96 13.27 -19.33
C TYR A 377 5.50 14.50 -20.04
N ALA A 378 5.09 14.64 -21.29
CA ALA A 378 5.43 15.69 -22.23
C ALA A 378 4.24 16.66 -22.33
N VAL A 379 4.38 17.85 -21.74
CA VAL A 379 3.25 18.77 -21.53
C VAL A 379 3.45 20.11 -22.24
N GLY A 380 2.45 20.50 -23.03
CA GLY A 380 2.37 21.77 -23.74
C GLY A 380 3.55 22.02 -24.69
N GLY A 381 4.04 23.27 -24.73
CA GLY A 381 5.16 23.67 -25.58
C GLY A 381 4.72 24.43 -26.84
N TYR A 382 5.63 24.53 -27.82
CA TYR A 382 5.42 25.24 -29.07
C TYR A 382 5.82 24.38 -30.27
N ASN A 383 4.89 24.12 -31.19
CA ASN A 383 5.13 23.26 -32.36
C ASN A 383 5.69 23.99 -33.59
N GLY A 384 6.00 25.28 -33.47
CA GLY A 384 6.42 26.14 -34.59
C GLY A 384 5.32 27.07 -35.12
N THR A 385 4.05 26.80 -34.81
CA THR A 385 2.89 27.64 -35.23
C THR A 385 2.06 28.12 -34.04
N GLU A 386 1.73 27.25 -33.10
CA GLU A 386 0.86 27.56 -31.95
C GLU A 386 1.40 27.00 -30.63
N ARG A 387 0.97 27.63 -29.53
CA ARG A 387 1.21 27.10 -28.18
C ARG A 387 0.26 25.95 -27.91
N LEU A 388 0.81 24.86 -27.37
CA LEU A 388 0.07 23.62 -27.19
C LEU A 388 -0.58 23.56 -25.81
N LYS A 389 -1.75 22.92 -25.76
CA LYS A 389 -2.36 22.38 -24.54
C LYS A 389 -2.22 20.86 -24.43
N LYS A 390 -1.58 20.22 -25.42
CA LYS A 390 -1.47 18.75 -25.52
C LYS A 390 -0.62 18.19 -24.37
N THR A 391 -1.02 17.02 -23.91
CA THR A 391 -0.31 16.22 -22.92
C THR A 391 -0.09 14.85 -23.53
N GLU A 392 1.16 14.39 -23.57
CA GLU A 392 1.52 13.06 -24.03
C GLU A 392 2.31 12.35 -22.94
N VAL A 393 2.18 11.03 -22.87
CA VAL A 393 2.91 10.20 -21.92
C VAL A 393 3.67 9.11 -22.66
N PHE A 394 4.92 8.91 -22.28
CA PHE A 394 5.74 7.80 -22.74
C PHE A 394 5.89 6.78 -21.62
N ASP A 395 5.41 5.57 -21.87
CA ASP A 395 5.64 4.45 -20.97
C ASP A 395 6.94 3.74 -21.37
N THR A 396 7.96 3.82 -20.52
CA THR A 396 9.27 3.21 -20.79
C THR A 396 9.25 1.69 -20.78
N ARG A 397 8.20 1.07 -20.21
CA ARG A 397 8.03 -0.38 -20.12
C ARG A 397 7.40 -0.95 -21.39
N THR A 398 6.37 -0.30 -21.92
CA THR A 398 5.74 -0.69 -23.20
C THR A 398 6.45 -0.09 -24.41
N ASN A 399 7.30 0.93 -24.19
CA ASN A 399 8.01 1.69 -25.23
C ASN A 399 7.03 2.36 -26.21
N GLN A 400 5.94 2.92 -25.70
CA GLN A 400 4.89 3.57 -26.48
C GLN A 400 4.54 4.96 -25.95
N TRP A 401 4.12 5.83 -26.87
CA TRP A 401 3.57 7.15 -26.56
C TRP A 401 2.05 7.13 -26.65
N GLU A 402 1.39 7.79 -25.71
CA GLU A 402 -0.06 7.92 -25.66
C GLU A 402 -0.46 9.39 -25.45
N THR A 403 -1.62 9.79 -25.96
CA THR A 403 -2.19 11.12 -25.73
C THR A 403 -3.10 11.10 -24.52
N LEU A 404 -2.91 12.06 -23.62
CA LEU A 404 -3.72 12.25 -22.41
C LEU A 404 -4.60 13.49 -22.52
N SER A 405 -5.42 13.73 -21.50
CA SER A 405 -6.27 14.91 -21.45
C SER A 405 -5.44 16.20 -21.56
N PRO A 406 -5.86 17.16 -22.39
CA PRO A 406 -5.14 18.41 -22.59
C PRO A 406 -5.28 19.34 -21.38
N MET A 407 -4.28 20.19 -21.16
CA MET A 407 -4.36 21.32 -20.23
C MET A 407 -5.53 22.24 -20.54
N LEU A 408 -5.97 22.98 -19.53
CA LEU A 408 -7.04 23.97 -19.66
C LEU A 408 -6.56 25.17 -20.47
N ASN A 409 -5.31 25.61 -20.24
CA ASN A 409 -4.69 26.71 -20.98
C ASN A 409 -3.51 26.23 -21.83
N ARG A 410 -3.40 26.79 -23.04
CA ARG A 410 -2.21 26.61 -23.88
C ARG A 410 -1.03 27.37 -23.27
N ARG A 411 0.15 26.76 -23.28
CA ARG A 411 1.36 27.41 -22.75
C ARG A 411 2.63 26.78 -23.31
N SER A 412 3.72 27.55 -23.28
CA SER A 412 5.10 27.12 -23.52
C SER A 412 6.02 27.77 -22.50
N ALA A 413 7.28 27.32 -22.41
CA ALA A 413 8.25 27.87 -21.46
C ALA A 413 7.69 27.91 -20.03
N MET A 414 6.86 26.91 -19.71
CA MET A 414 6.29 26.67 -18.40
C MET A 414 7.26 25.83 -17.59
N CYS A 415 7.02 25.79 -16.29
CA CYS A 415 7.69 24.85 -15.43
C CYS A 415 6.78 23.64 -15.20
N ALA A 416 7.31 22.42 -15.29
CA ALA A 416 6.56 21.20 -15.02
C ALA A 416 7.31 20.35 -13.99
N VAL A 417 6.61 19.89 -12.95
CA VAL A 417 7.19 19.05 -11.88
C VAL A 417 6.18 18.03 -11.39
N THR A 418 6.70 16.89 -10.93
CA THR A 418 5.90 15.87 -10.24
C THR A 418 5.93 16.12 -8.74
N LEU A 419 4.76 16.11 -8.10
CA LEU A 419 4.63 16.12 -6.65
C LEU A 419 3.51 15.15 -6.24
N GLY A 420 3.91 14.06 -5.59
CA GLY A 420 3.00 12.92 -5.36
C GLY A 420 2.53 12.33 -6.69
N GLU A 421 1.22 12.04 -6.79
CA GLU A 421 0.58 11.51 -8.01
C GLU A 421 0.06 12.62 -8.96
N ASN A 422 0.53 13.86 -8.78
CA ASN A 422 0.12 14.99 -9.60
C ASN A 422 1.30 15.61 -10.34
N ILE A 423 1.04 16.06 -11.57
CA ILE A 423 1.99 16.87 -12.33
C ILE A 423 1.53 18.32 -12.29
N PHE A 424 2.34 19.19 -11.69
CA PHE A 424 2.07 20.61 -11.62
C PHE A 424 2.74 21.33 -12.77
N VAL A 425 2.00 22.25 -13.38
CA VAL A 425 2.48 23.15 -14.41
C VAL A 425 2.30 24.58 -13.93
N CYS A 426 3.42 25.29 -13.78
CA CYS A 426 3.46 26.64 -13.21
C CYS A 426 3.87 27.66 -14.27
N GLY A 427 3.05 28.70 -14.45
CA GLY A 427 3.34 29.83 -15.32
C GLY A 427 3.55 29.44 -16.80
N GLY A 428 4.46 30.14 -17.47
CA GLY A 428 4.70 29.99 -18.90
C GLY A 428 4.10 31.11 -19.73
N TYR A 429 4.00 30.89 -21.04
CA TYR A 429 3.57 31.89 -22.03
C TYR A 429 2.50 31.32 -22.96
N ASP A 430 1.34 31.98 -23.02
CA ASP A 430 0.15 31.54 -23.76
C ASP A 430 0.13 31.96 -25.25
N GLY A 431 1.11 32.78 -25.66
CA GLY A 431 1.16 33.41 -26.99
C GLY A 431 1.14 34.94 -26.92
N ASN A 432 0.58 35.50 -25.85
CA ASN A 432 0.40 36.93 -25.65
C ASN A 432 1.06 37.44 -24.37
N HIS A 433 0.90 36.73 -23.25
CA HIS A 433 1.35 37.18 -21.93
C HIS A 433 2.05 36.07 -21.15
N ALA A 434 2.94 36.47 -20.23
CA ALA A 434 3.43 35.58 -19.20
C ALA A 434 2.28 35.25 -18.21
N LEU A 435 2.28 34.01 -17.71
CA LEU A 435 1.23 33.47 -16.86
C LEU A 435 1.70 33.34 -15.41
N ASP A 436 0.76 33.54 -14.48
CA ASP A 436 0.85 33.17 -13.06
C ASP A 436 0.01 31.93 -12.75
N SER A 437 -0.93 31.57 -13.63
CA SER A 437 -1.79 30.41 -13.48
C SER A 437 -1.01 29.10 -13.33
N VAL A 438 -1.51 28.28 -12.41
CA VAL A 438 -0.98 26.96 -12.08
C VAL A 438 -2.07 25.93 -12.34
N GLU A 439 -1.70 24.84 -13.00
CA GLU A 439 -2.59 23.70 -13.25
C GLU A 439 -1.94 22.42 -12.73
N SER A 440 -2.73 21.49 -12.21
CA SER A 440 -2.25 20.16 -11.82
C SER A 440 -2.98 19.08 -12.58
N PHE A 441 -2.25 18.12 -13.14
CA PHE A 441 -2.80 16.91 -13.74
C PHE A 441 -2.84 15.78 -12.72
N ASP A 442 -4.05 15.29 -12.44
CA ASP A 442 -4.27 14.07 -11.65
C ASP A 442 -4.09 12.87 -12.58
N ILE A 443 -3.01 12.12 -12.37
CA ILE A 443 -2.61 11.02 -13.24
C ILE A 443 -3.65 9.90 -13.27
N ARG A 444 -4.32 9.63 -12.13
CA ARG A 444 -5.32 8.55 -12.02
C ARG A 444 -6.62 8.90 -12.72
N LYS A 445 -7.05 10.16 -12.59
CA LYS A 445 -8.28 10.65 -13.23
C LYS A 445 -8.08 11.02 -14.69
N ASN A 446 -6.84 11.13 -15.15
CA ASN A 446 -6.50 11.67 -16.46
C ASN A 446 -7.18 13.05 -16.67
N GLN A 447 -7.05 13.96 -15.71
CA GLN A 447 -7.75 15.25 -15.72
C GLN A 447 -6.91 16.39 -15.14
N TRP A 448 -7.04 17.58 -15.72
CA TRP A 448 -6.40 18.81 -15.24
C TRP A 448 -7.32 19.60 -14.30
N PHE A 449 -6.72 20.17 -13.26
CA PHE A 449 -7.37 21.01 -12.25
C PHE A 449 -6.63 22.34 -12.11
N VAL A 450 -7.38 23.42 -11.91
CA VAL A 450 -6.81 24.74 -11.59
C VAL A 450 -6.29 24.74 -10.15
N ARG A 451 -5.13 25.39 -9.93
CA ARG A 451 -4.52 25.58 -8.62
C ARG A 451 -4.31 27.06 -8.33
N PRO A 452 -4.07 27.44 -7.05
CA PRO A 452 -3.78 28.81 -6.68
C PRO A 452 -2.65 29.40 -7.56
N PRO A 453 -2.85 30.58 -8.14
CA PRO A 453 -1.85 31.20 -9.00
C PRO A 453 -0.63 31.65 -8.20
N MET A 454 0.52 31.71 -8.88
CA MET A 454 1.74 32.30 -8.33
C MET A 454 1.55 33.78 -7.99
N LEU A 455 2.40 34.31 -7.12
CA LEU A 455 2.40 35.74 -6.75
C LEU A 455 2.85 36.63 -7.91
N THR A 456 3.65 36.08 -8.83
CA THR A 456 4.21 36.80 -9.97
C THR A 456 4.01 36.02 -11.26
N LYS A 457 3.64 36.72 -12.35
CA LYS A 457 3.60 36.14 -13.70
C LYS A 457 5.00 35.84 -14.19
N ARG A 458 5.28 34.60 -14.54
CA ARG A 458 6.63 34.15 -14.94
C ARG A 458 6.55 33.20 -16.12
N CYS A 459 7.40 33.42 -17.11
CA CYS A 459 7.76 32.42 -18.12
C CYS A 459 9.27 32.22 -18.15
N ALA A 460 9.69 31.06 -18.68
CA ALA A 460 11.09 30.64 -18.68
C ALA A 460 11.76 30.69 -17.28
N ALA A 461 10.99 30.38 -16.24
CA ALA A 461 11.50 30.12 -14.90
C ALA A 461 11.99 28.65 -14.81
N ALA A 462 12.67 28.32 -13.72
CA ALA A 462 13.00 26.95 -13.37
C ALA A 462 12.15 26.48 -12.19
N THR A 463 12.04 25.17 -12.03
CA THR A 463 11.35 24.57 -10.90
C THR A 463 12.12 23.43 -10.29
N ALA A 464 11.97 23.29 -8.98
CA ALA A 464 12.51 22.18 -8.22
C ALA A 464 11.51 21.75 -7.14
N VAL A 465 11.52 20.46 -6.78
CA VAL A 465 10.74 19.95 -5.65
C VAL A 465 11.70 19.60 -4.53
N LEU A 466 11.51 20.24 -3.38
CA LEU A 466 12.33 20.05 -2.19
C LEU A 466 11.43 19.89 -0.97
N LYS A 467 11.66 18.82 -0.19
CA LYS A 467 10.89 18.52 1.04
C LYS A 467 9.36 18.60 0.85
N GLY A 468 8.86 18.12 -0.29
CA GLY A 468 7.43 18.09 -0.61
C GLY A 468 6.83 19.43 -1.05
N GLN A 469 7.64 20.46 -1.28
CA GLN A 469 7.22 21.80 -1.70
C GLN A 469 7.75 22.12 -3.10
N ILE A 470 7.01 22.92 -3.87
CA ILE A 470 7.40 23.33 -5.23
C ILE A 470 8.06 24.70 -5.15
N TYR A 471 9.26 24.83 -5.70
CA TYR A 471 9.97 26.11 -5.80
C TYR A 471 9.99 26.55 -7.26
N VAL A 472 9.52 27.76 -7.55
CA VAL A 472 9.60 28.44 -8.85
C VAL A 472 10.64 29.54 -8.77
N ILE A 473 11.67 29.44 -9.59
CA ILE A 473 12.94 30.17 -9.45
C ILE A 473 13.14 31.05 -10.67
N GLY A 474 13.27 32.36 -10.46
CA GLY A 474 13.57 33.34 -11.50
C GLY A 474 12.50 33.47 -12.58
N GLY A 475 12.91 33.54 -13.84
CA GLY A 475 12.03 33.76 -15.00
C GLY A 475 11.80 35.24 -15.32
N HIS A 476 10.87 35.52 -16.23
CA HIS A 476 10.52 36.90 -16.61
C HIS A 476 9.03 37.07 -16.91
N ASN A 477 8.54 38.30 -16.79
CA ASN A 477 7.15 38.66 -17.16
C ASN A 477 7.05 39.35 -18.54
N GLY A 478 8.18 39.56 -19.21
CA GLY A 478 8.29 40.32 -20.47
C GLY A 478 8.90 41.71 -20.30
N VAL A 479 8.95 42.22 -19.06
CA VAL A 479 9.55 43.52 -18.71
C VAL A 479 10.77 43.33 -17.82
N SER A 480 10.65 42.53 -16.77
CA SER A 480 11.71 42.31 -15.78
C SER A 480 12.10 40.84 -15.72
N ILE A 481 13.40 40.59 -15.51
CA ILE A 481 13.97 39.28 -15.17
C ILE A 481 14.12 39.22 -13.65
N PHE A 482 13.74 38.10 -13.05
CA PHE A 482 13.65 37.97 -11.59
C PHE A 482 14.78 37.14 -10.99
N ASP A 483 15.21 37.53 -9.79
CA ASP A 483 15.99 36.75 -8.82
C ASP A 483 15.11 36.07 -7.77
N THR A 484 13.91 36.61 -7.56
CA THR A 484 12.94 36.12 -6.59
C THR A 484 12.53 34.67 -6.84
N VAL A 485 12.34 33.96 -5.74
CA VAL A 485 11.92 32.55 -5.69
C VAL A 485 10.61 32.47 -4.92
N GLU A 486 9.65 31.73 -5.48
CA GLU A 486 8.35 31.48 -4.86
C GLU A 486 8.23 30.00 -4.52
N ARG A 487 7.77 29.70 -3.31
CA ARG A 487 7.55 28.35 -2.81
C ARG A 487 6.06 28.11 -2.62
N PHE A 488 5.54 27.06 -3.22
CA PHE A 488 4.19 26.58 -3.02
C PHE A 488 4.18 25.46 -1.98
N ASP A 489 3.38 25.66 -0.95
CA ASP A 489 3.02 24.61 -0.02
C ASP A 489 1.71 23.95 -0.48
N PRO A 490 1.74 22.67 -0.91
CA PRO A 490 0.55 21.95 -1.36
C PRO A 490 -0.48 21.74 -0.25
N ILE A 491 -0.08 21.80 1.03
CA ILE A 491 -1.01 21.65 2.16
C ILE A 491 -1.79 22.95 2.34
N SER A 492 -1.09 24.06 2.63
CA SER A 492 -1.78 25.34 2.86
C SER A 492 -2.37 25.95 1.59
N GLN A 493 -2.03 25.40 0.41
CA GLN A 493 -2.45 25.90 -0.91
C GLN A 493 -2.03 27.36 -1.11
N ARG A 494 -0.85 27.74 -0.61
CA ARG A 494 -0.35 29.11 -0.63
C ARG A 494 1.05 29.19 -1.24
N TRP A 495 1.30 30.31 -1.90
CA TRP A 495 2.60 30.71 -2.40
C TRP A 495 3.24 31.70 -1.42
N GLU A 496 4.51 31.48 -1.12
CA GLU A 496 5.34 32.32 -0.27
C GLU A 496 6.64 32.67 -0.98
N ARG A 497 7.27 33.80 -0.62
CA ARG A 497 8.61 34.12 -1.10
C ARG A 497 9.66 33.55 -0.14
N VAL A 498 10.74 33.03 -0.71
CA VAL A 498 11.96 32.63 0.02
C VAL A 498 13.12 33.52 -0.43
N ALA A 499 14.32 33.30 0.11
CA ALA A 499 15.47 34.12 -0.26
C ALA A 499 15.69 34.16 -1.78
N PRO A 500 15.91 35.38 -2.34
CA PRO A 500 16.18 35.54 -3.76
C PRO A 500 17.56 34.98 -4.11
N MET A 501 17.74 34.59 -5.37
CA MET A 501 19.06 34.27 -5.92
C MET A 501 20.00 35.49 -5.81
N GLN A 502 21.31 35.25 -5.83
CA GLN A 502 22.31 36.31 -5.82
C GLN A 502 22.28 37.15 -7.12
N GLN A 503 21.79 36.54 -8.21
CA GLN A 503 21.65 37.21 -9.50
C GLN A 503 20.30 36.89 -10.15
N PRO A 504 19.61 37.85 -10.79
CA PRO A 504 18.38 37.57 -11.55
C PRO A 504 18.68 36.72 -12.78
N ARG A 505 17.80 35.75 -13.10
CA ARG A 505 18.02 34.81 -14.21
C ARG A 505 16.69 34.38 -14.84
N CYS A 506 16.63 34.33 -16.16
CA CYS A 506 15.59 33.56 -16.87
C CYS A 506 16.21 32.54 -17.83
N ARG A 507 15.40 31.58 -18.31
CA ARG A 507 15.86 30.45 -19.14
C ARG A 507 16.95 29.62 -18.47
N LEU A 508 16.96 29.61 -17.15
CA LEU A 508 17.82 28.78 -16.30
C LEU A 508 17.23 27.37 -16.15
N ALA A 509 17.98 26.46 -15.53
CA ALA A 509 17.45 25.20 -15.02
C ALA A 509 17.75 25.05 -13.53
N ALA A 510 16.92 24.27 -12.85
CA ALA A 510 17.13 23.92 -11.46
C ALA A 510 16.77 22.46 -11.20
N THR A 511 17.43 21.85 -10.23
CA THR A 511 17.15 20.50 -9.73
C THR A 511 17.51 20.40 -8.26
N THR A 512 17.14 19.30 -7.62
CA THR A 512 17.47 19.03 -6.21
C THR A 512 18.51 17.93 -6.07
N TYR A 513 19.43 18.11 -5.12
CA TYR A 513 20.42 17.12 -4.73
C TYR A 513 20.79 17.31 -3.26
N GLN A 514 20.87 16.22 -2.48
CA GLN A 514 21.20 16.24 -1.04
C GLN A 514 20.50 17.36 -0.24
N ASN A 515 19.17 17.45 -0.33
CA ASN A 515 18.34 18.44 0.35
C ASN A 515 18.62 19.93 0.00
N LYS A 516 19.30 20.20 -1.12
CA LYS A 516 19.56 21.55 -1.63
C LYS A 516 19.01 21.73 -3.04
N ILE A 517 18.80 22.98 -3.46
CA ILE A 517 18.39 23.31 -4.83
C ILE A 517 19.58 23.89 -5.57
N TYR A 518 19.91 23.35 -6.72
CA TYR A 518 20.95 23.86 -7.60
C TYR A 518 20.29 24.57 -8.78
N ALA A 519 20.66 25.81 -9.04
CA ALA A 519 20.22 26.60 -10.17
C ALA A 519 21.41 26.96 -11.05
N VAL A 520 21.32 26.70 -12.36
CA VAL A 520 22.46 26.84 -13.27
C VAL A 520 22.11 27.64 -14.51
N GLY A 521 23.09 28.42 -14.97
CA GLY A 521 23.04 29.16 -16.21
C GLY A 521 21.94 30.22 -16.24
N GLY A 522 21.36 30.41 -17.42
CA GLY A 522 20.34 31.41 -17.68
C GLY A 522 20.85 32.63 -18.45
N TYR A 523 20.02 33.67 -18.46
CA TYR A 523 20.23 34.92 -19.19
C TYR A 523 19.77 36.12 -18.35
N TYR A 524 20.58 37.18 -18.34
CA TYR A 524 20.30 38.44 -17.65
C TYR A 524 20.98 39.62 -18.35
N ASN A 525 20.29 40.76 -18.49
CA ASN A 525 20.83 42.04 -19.00
C ASN A 525 21.83 41.91 -20.17
N THR A 526 21.51 41.08 -21.18
CA THR A 526 22.33 40.78 -22.38
C THR A 526 23.39 39.69 -22.27
N GLU A 527 23.68 39.16 -21.08
CA GLU A 527 24.70 38.12 -20.89
C GLU A 527 24.08 36.73 -20.74
N PHE A 528 24.74 35.74 -21.35
CA PHE A 528 24.50 34.32 -21.13
C PHE A 528 25.40 33.82 -20.02
N MET A 529 24.85 33.06 -19.08
CA MET A 529 25.52 32.78 -17.82
C MET A 529 26.06 31.36 -17.77
N SER A 530 27.29 31.20 -17.27
CA SER A 530 27.87 29.91 -16.86
C SER A 530 27.81 29.69 -15.35
N THR A 531 27.50 30.73 -14.58
CA THR A 531 27.44 30.68 -13.12
C THR A 531 26.33 29.77 -12.63
N ALA A 532 26.56 29.19 -11.46
CA ALA A 532 25.64 28.28 -10.80
C ALA A 532 25.57 28.63 -9.31
N GLU A 533 24.39 28.44 -8.73
CA GLU A 533 24.10 28.75 -7.33
C GLU A 533 23.42 27.55 -6.67
N VAL A 534 23.65 27.41 -5.37
CA VAL A 534 23.00 26.41 -4.52
C VAL A 534 22.23 27.10 -3.40
N TYR A 535 20.98 26.72 -3.21
CA TYR A 535 20.12 27.16 -2.13
C TYR A 535 20.16 26.15 -1.00
N ASP A 536 20.46 26.64 0.20
CA ASP A 536 20.34 25.90 1.44
C ASP A 536 19.02 26.27 2.14
N PRO A 537 18.05 25.35 2.25
CA PRO A 537 16.76 25.64 2.88
C PRO A 537 16.86 25.85 4.39
N GLU A 538 17.90 25.36 5.07
CA GLU A 538 18.06 25.53 6.52
C GLU A 538 18.51 26.95 6.85
N MET A 539 19.35 27.53 5.98
CA MET A 539 19.85 28.89 6.14
C MET A 539 19.00 29.93 5.39
N ASP A 540 18.04 29.50 4.56
CA ASP A 540 17.31 30.34 3.61
C ASP A 540 18.27 31.25 2.83
N GLN A 541 19.29 30.66 2.20
CA GLN A 541 20.36 31.42 1.53
C GLN A 541 20.87 30.73 0.27
N TRP A 542 21.14 31.53 -0.77
CA TRP A 542 21.85 31.12 -1.98
C TRP A 542 23.35 31.40 -1.89
N SER A 543 24.17 30.45 -2.33
CA SER A 543 25.63 30.54 -2.43
C SER A 543 26.12 30.14 -3.81
N TYR A 544 27.18 30.77 -4.31
CA TYR A 544 27.78 30.37 -5.59
C TYR A 544 28.50 29.01 -5.48
N ILE A 545 28.41 28.23 -6.55
CA ILE A 545 29.24 27.04 -6.78
C ILE A 545 30.11 27.24 -8.03
N ALA A 546 30.97 26.27 -8.34
CA ALA A 546 31.81 26.36 -9.52
C ALA A 546 30.98 26.59 -10.80
N PRO A 547 31.39 27.54 -11.67
CA PRO A 547 30.70 27.80 -12.92
C PRO A 547 30.91 26.64 -13.91
N MET A 548 29.95 26.47 -14.81
CA MET A 548 30.09 25.57 -15.96
C MET A 548 31.22 26.05 -16.88
N GLY A 549 31.77 25.15 -17.69
CA GLY A 549 32.81 25.50 -18.66
C GLY A 549 32.29 26.29 -19.86
N VAL A 550 30.96 26.31 -20.07
CA VAL A 550 30.29 27.06 -21.14
C VAL A 550 29.05 27.77 -20.57
N CYS A 551 28.71 28.93 -21.12
CA CYS A 551 27.45 29.62 -20.80
C CYS A 551 26.26 28.83 -21.35
N ARG A 552 25.17 28.73 -20.58
CA ARG A 552 23.99 27.98 -21.02
C ARG A 552 22.69 28.67 -20.61
N ALA A 553 21.97 29.22 -21.58
CA ALA A 553 20.54 29.53 -21.46
C ALA A 553 19.70 28.43 -22.12
N ARG A 554 18.44 28.26 -21.71
CA ARG A 554 17.56 27.16 -22.15
C ARG A 554 18.17 25.77 -21.88
N VAL A 555 19.02 25.72 -20.86
CA VAL A 555 19.66 24.50 -20.37
C VAL A 555 18.62 23.60 -19.72
N SER A 556 18.88 22.30 -19.74
CA SER A 556 18.18 21.34 -18.89
C SER A 556 19.16 20.84 -17.83
N LEU A 557 18.71 20.73 -16.59
CA LEU A 557 19.52 20.23 -15.48
C LEU A 557 18.80 19.07 -14.82
N VAL A 558 19.48 17.95 -14.69
CA VAL A 558 18.93 16.75 -14.03
C VAL A 558 19.91 16.22 -12.99
N THR A 559 19.36 15.62 -11.94
CA THR A 559 20.12 14.85 -10.96
C THR A 559 20.07 13.38 -11.35
N ASN A 560 21.21 12.71 -11.39
CA ASN A 560 21.31 11.30 -11.76
C ASN A 560 22.40 10.60 -10.94
N GLY A 561 21.99 9.77 -9.97
CA GLY A 561 22.90 9.28 -8.93
C GLY A 561 23.45 10.45 -8.10
N ASP A 562 24.76 10.44 -7.85
CA ASP A 562 25.48 11.50 -7.12
C ASP A 562 25.93 12.69 -7.99
N LEU A 563 25.41 12.78 -9.21
CA LEU A 563 25.88 13.71 -10.23
C LEU A 563 24.77 14.63 -10.73
N LEU A 564 25.16 15.86 -11.06
CA LEU A 564 24.30 16.88 -11.65
C LEU A 564 24.69 17.07 -13.12
N GLN A 565 23.74 16.99 -14.05
CA GLN A 565 24.05 16.97 -15.49
C GLN A 565 23.35 18.13 -16.21
N ALA A 566 24.13 19.07 -16.71
CA ALA A 566 23.68 20.21 -17.50
C ALA A 566 23.71 19.83 -18.99
N ILE A 567 22.54 19.80 -19.62
CA ILE A 567 22.34 19.20 -20.95
C ILE A 567 21.83 20.25 -21.92
N GLY A 568 22.57 20.42 -23.02
CA GLY A 568 22.27 21.33 -24.10
C GLY A 568 22.12 22.79 -23.68
N GLY A 569 21.29 23.53 -24.40
CA GLY A 569 21.05 24.97 -24.17
C GLY A 569 21.58 25.82 -25.31
N TYR A 570 21.92 27.06 -25.02
CA TYR A 570 22.39 28.07 -25.96
C TYR A 570 23.41 28.96 -25.25
N ASP A 571 24.60 29.10 -25.84
CA ASP A 571 25.71 29.87 -25.24
C ASP A 571 25.73 31.36 -25.60
N GLY A 572 24.86 31.77 -26.53
CA GLY A 572 24.83 33.13 -27.08
C GLY A 572 25.16 33.20 -28.56
N GLU A 573 25.79 32.16 -29.09
CA GLU A 573 26.14 32.03 -30.50
C GLU A 573 25.52 30.75 -31.08
N ASN A 574 25.75 29.62 -30.41
CA ASN A 574 25.42 28.28 -30.87
C ASN A 574 24.42 27.58 -29.94
N ASN A 575 23.55 26.83 -30.59
CA ASN A 575 22.66 25.85 -29.97
C ASN A 575 23.50 24.62 -29.56
N LEU A 576 23.42 24.23 -28.29
CA LEU A 576 24.37 23.28 -27.70
C LEU A 576 23.79 21.86 -27.69
N SER A 577 24.54 20.90 -28.22
CA SER A 577 24.35 19.46 -27.99
C SER A 577 25.17 18.94 -26.80
N SER A 578 26.10 19.74 -26.29
CA SER A 578 27.05 19.34 -25.25
C SER A 578 26.38 19.09 -23.89
N MET A 579 26.98 18.18 -23.12
CA MET A 579 26.60 17.87 -21.74
C MET A 579 27.79 18.09 -20.81
N GLU A 580 27.55 18.66 -19.64
CA GLU A 580 28.52 18.79 -18.55
C GLU A 580 27.99 18.11 -17.29
N ILE A 581 28.89 17.48 -16.54
CA ILE A 581 28.60 16.74 -15.31
C ILE A 581 29.30 17.47 -14.17
N TYR A 582 28.54 17.85 -13.15
CA TYR A 582 29.05 18.41 -11.92
C TYR A 582 29.21 17.32 -10.87
N TYR A 583 30.38 17.32 -10.23
CA TYR A 583 30.75 16.49 -9.10
C TYR A 583 30.67 17.31 -7.82
N PRO A 584 29.59 17.18 -7.02
CA PRO A 584 29.39 18.00 -5.82
C PRO A 584 30.52 17.88 -4.80
N SER A 585 31.07 16.67 -4.62
CA SER A 585 32.18 16.40 -3.69
C SER A 585 33.47 17.14 -4.05
N GLN A 586 33.66 17.48 -5.34
CA GLN A 586 34.84 18.19 -5.84
C GLN A 586 34.54 19.65 -6.19
N ASN A 587 33.27 20.06 -6.15
CA ASN A 587 32.78 21.34 -6.66
C ASN A 587 33.34 21.65 -8.06
N LYS A 588 33.17 20.74 -9.02
CA LYS A 588 33.78 20.83 -10.36
C LYS A 588 32.88 20.28 -11.46
N TRP A 589 32.88 20.95 -12.63
CA TRP A 589 32.23 20.48 -13.86
C TRP A 589 33.21 19.78 -14.81
N GLU A 590 32.76 18.73 -15.49
CA GLU A 590 33.50 18.01 -16.53
C GLU A 590 32.63 17.76 -17.77
N LYS A 591 33.24 17.71 -18.94
CA LYS A 591 32.52 17.45 -20.20
C LYS A 591 32.14 15.98 -20.33
N ALA A 592 30.98 15.71 -20.92
CA ALA A 592 30.49 14.37 -21.22
C ALA A 592 30.00 14.25 -22.67
N ALA A 593 29.56 13.05 -23.05
CA ALA A 593 29.13 12.76 -24.42
C ALA A 593 27.99 13.71 -24.87
N PRO A 594 28.10 14.35 -26.04
CA PRO A 594 27.06 15.23 -26.55
C PRO A 594 25.87 14.45 -27.09
N MET A 595 24.70 15.09 -27.07
CA MET A 595 23.48 14.65 -27.76
C MET A 595 23.72 14.53 -29.28
N ARG A 596 22.94 13.67 -29.93
CA ARG A 596 23.09 13.34 -31.36
C ARG A 596 22.15 14.13 -32.26
N ILE A 597 20.91 14.34 -31.84
CA ILE A 597 19.87 14.95 -32.70
C ILE A 597 19.44 16.32 -32.23
N HIS A 598 19.58 16.62 -30.94
CA HIS A 598 19.20 17.91 -30.36
C HIS A 598 20.39 18.86 -30.22
N GLU A 599 20.12 20.14 -30.45
CA GLU A 599 21.01 21.27 -30.21
C GLU A 599 20.37 22.25 -29.20
N GLY A 600 19.84 21.72 -28.10
CA GLY A 600 19.44 22.53 -26.96
C GLY A 600 17.96 22.94 -26.88
N GLY A 601 17.60 23.55 -25.76
CA GLY A 601 16.20 23.84 -25.41
C GLY A 601 15.33 22.59 -25.19
N VAL A 602 15.97 21.45 -24.92
CA VAL A 602 15.33 20.16 -24.65
C VAL A 602 14.73 20.13 -23.25
N GLY A 603 13.64 19.38 -23.09
CA GLY A 603 13.22 18.91 -21.78
C GLY A 603 13.94 17.58 -21.49
N CYS A 604 14.43 17.40 -20.27
CA CYS A 604 15.04 16.14 -19.85
C CYS A 604 14.24 15.44 -18.76
N ALA A 605 14.28 14.12 -18.78
CA ALA A 605 13.69 13.24 -17.79
C ALA A 605 14.70 12.17 -17.38
N VAL A 606 14.79 11.85 -16.10
CA VAL A 606 15.59 10.72 -15.62
C VAL A 606 14.66 9.59 -15.23
N VAL A 607 14.86 8.42 -15.81
CA VAL A 607 14.13 7.20 -15.47
C VAL A 607 15.12 6.18 -14.92
N PRO A 608 14.99 5.74 -13.66
CA PRO A 608 15.88 4.76 -13.05
C PRO A 608 16.01 3.49 -13.92
N LEU A 609 17.23 2.95 -14.03
CA LEU A 609 17.45 1.64 -14.64
C LEU A 609 16.80 0.57 -13.76
N LEU A 610 16.29 -0.51 -14.36
CA LEU A 610 15.96 -1.71 -13.58
C LEU A 610 17.26 -2.44 -13.24
N PRO A 611 17.29 -3.23 -12.16
CA PRO A 611 18.32 -4.24 -12.01
C PRO A 611 18.37 -5.06 -13.31
N PRO A 612 19.55 -5.41 -13.83
CA PRO A 612 19.62 -6.37 -14.92
C PRO A 612 18.96 -7.65 -14.44
N SER A 613 17.72 -7.90 -14.88
CA SER A 613 17.09 -9.19 -14.72
C SER A 613 18.01 -10.18 -15.44
N LEU A 614 18.72 -11.00 -14.68
CA LEU A 614 19.39 -12.17 -15.22
C LEU A 614 18.33 -12.98 -15.95
N ASN A 615 18.44 -12.99 -17.28
CA ASN A 615 17.67 -13.88 -18.12
C ASN A 615 17.79 -15.31 -17.59
N LYS A 616 16.62 -15.97 -17.44
CA LYS A 616 16.39 -17.39 -17.09
C LYS A 616 16.27 -17.73 -15.61
N PHE A 617 15.11 -17.45 -15.02
CA PHE A 617 14.47 -18.45 -14.16
C PHE A 617 13.36 -19.15 -14.96
N LYS A 618 13.74 -20.28 -15.57
CA LYS A 618 12.80 -21.40 -15.66
C LYS A 618 12.46 -21.75 -14.21
N ARG A 619 11.20 -21.56 -13.80
CA ARG A 619 10.70 -22.20 -12.59
C ARG A 619 10.84 -23.73 -12.76
N PRO A 620 11.10 -24.50 -11.69
CA PRO A 620 11.07 -25.96 -11.78
C PRO A 620 9.68 -26.36 -12.28
N MET A 621 9.62 -26.98 -13.46
CA MET A 621 8.40 -27.62 -13.94
C MET A 621 8.13 -28.82 -13.03
N THR A 622 7.21 -28.66 -12.08
CA THR A 622 6.44 -29.80 -11.55
C THR A 622 5.21 -29.94 -12.45
N GLU A 623 5.27 -30.96 -13.31
CA GLU A 623 4.20 -31.50 -14.18
C GLU A 623 3.35 -30.51 -15.00
N THR A 624 3.99 -29.75 -15.89
CA THR A 624 3.29 -29.10 -17.01
C THR A 624 3.12 -30.11 -18.17
N MET A 625 1.93 -30.66 -18.38
CA MET A 625 1.62 -31.41 -19.61
C MET A 625 1.27 -30.44 -20.75
N LEU A 626 2.30 -29.98 -21.45
CA LEU A 626 2.16 -29.23 -22.71
C LEU A 626 1.74 -30.18 -23.85
N SER A 627 0.60 -29.95 -24.50
CA SER A 627 0.36 -30.51 -25.85
C SER A 627 1.15 -29.70 -26.88
N LYS A 628 1.71 -30.39 -27.88
CA LYS A 628 2.73 -29.86 -28.81
C LYS A 628 2.20 -28.76 -29.74
N LYS A 629 3.14 -27.88 -30.13
CA LYS A 629 2.99 -26.76 -31.06
C LYS A 629 2.67 -27.20 -32.50
N SER A 630 1.56 -26.68 -33.02
CA SER A 630 1.29 -26.37 -34.44
C SER A 630 0.58 -25.01 -34.51
N GLU A 631 0.65 -24.33 -35.65
CA GLU A 631 0.13 -22.97 -35.85
C GLU A 631 -1.38 -22.88 -35.57
N GLY A 632 -1.80 -21.96 -34.68
CA GLY A 632 -3.20 -21.67 -34.36
C GLY A 632 -3.77 -22.27 -33.06
N VAL A 633 -2.94 -22.91 -32.21
CA VAL A 633 -3.42 -23.66 -31.03
C VAL A 633 -3.71 -22.76 -29.81
N THR A 634 -4.86 -22.99 -29.15
CA THR A 634 -5.17 -22.44 -27.82
C THR A 634 -4.46 -23.29 -26.77
N THR A 635 -3.53 -22.70 -26.03
CA THR A 635 -2.87 -23.36 -24.89
C THR A 635 -3.73 -23.15 -23.66
N ILE A 636 -4.08 -24.22 -22.95
CA ILE A 636 -4.79 -24.17 -21.67
C ILE A 636 -3.92 -24.80 -20.59
N ALA A 637 -3.81 -24.14 -19.45
CA ALA A 637 -3.12 -24.64 -18.26
C ALA A 637 -4.00 -24.45 -17.03
N LEU A 638 -3.90 -25.36 -16.06
CA LEU A 638 -4.49 -25.23 -14.73
C LEU A 638 -3.34 -25.26 -13.72
N GLU A 639 -3.01 -24.11 -13.13
CA GLU A 639 -1.92 -23.98 -12.15
C GLU A 639 -2.47 -23.25 -10.92
N GLU A 640 -2.25 -23.80 -9.71
CA GLU A 640 -2.63 -23.18 -8.43
C GLU A 640 -4.11 -22.70 -8.34
N GLY A 641 -5.03 -23.38 -9.04
CA GLY A 641 -6.44 -22.98 -9.07
C GLY A 641 -6.76 -21.84 -10.04
N LEU A 642 -5.85 -21.51 -10.96
CA LEU A 642 -6.04 -20.56 -12.06
C LEU A 642 -6.05 -21.29 -13.40
N ILE A 643 -7.04 -21.03 -14.24
CA ILE A 643 -7.12 -21.52 -15.62
C ILE A 643 -6.53 -20.45 -16.53
N ASP A 644 -5.34 -20.67 -17.06
CA ASP A 644 -4.70 -19.78 -18.03
C ASP A 644 -5.02 -20.26 -19.45
N ILE A 645 -5.60 -19.38 -20.27
CA ILE A 645 -5.93 -19.65 -21.66
C ILE A 645 -5.16 -18.66 -22.53
N THR A 646 -4.19 -19.18 -23.28
CA THR A 646 -3.35 -18.41 -24.21
C THR A 646 -3.69 -18.76 -25.66
N ARG A 647 -4.13 -17.78 -26.46
CA ARG A 647 -4.33 -17.95 -27.92
C ARG A 647 -3.13 -17.43 -28.71
N ALA A 648 -2.58 -18.25 -29.59
CA ALA A 648 -1.54 -17.84 -30.54
C ALA A 648 -2.19 -17.37 -31.85
N ASP A 649 -2.31 -16.06 -32.04
CA ASP A 649 -2.68 -15.50 -33.35
C ASP A 649 -1.43 -15.23 -34.19
N SER A 650 -1.46 -15.70 -35.44
CA SER A 650 -0.50 -15.30 -36.47
C SER A 650 -0.74 -13.85 -36.86
N GLU A 651 0.33 -13.04 -36.79
CA GLU A 651 0.43 -11.64 -37.25
C GLU A 651 -0.17 -10.55 -36.33
N SER A 652 0.72 -9.88 -35.59
CA SER A 652 0.62 -8.46 -35.18
C SER A 652 -0.67 -7.99 -34.46
N LYS A 653 -0.88 -8.39 -33.19
CA LYS A 653 -1.74 -7.72 -32.18
C LYS A 653 -1.56 -8.38 -30.78
N PRO A 654 -2.04 -7.77 -29.67
CA PRO A 654 -1.69 -8.21 -28.31
C PRO A 654 -2.24 -9.61 -27.99
N ILE A 655 -1.45 -10.38 -27.24
CA ILE A 655 -1.81 -11.69 -26.70
C ILE A 655 -2.96 -11.48 -25.70
N TRP A 656 -4.14 -12.08 -25.98
CA TRP A 656 -5.21 -12.16 -24.99
C TRP A 656 -4.85 -13.27 -24.00
N HIS A 657 -4.56 -12.90 -22.76
CA HIS A 657 -4.42 -13.82 -21.64
C HIS A 657 -5.71 -13.73 -20.80
N ASP A 658 -6.55 -14.77 -20.85
CA ASP A 658 -7.65 -14.92 -19.89
C ASP A 658 -7.17 -15.84 -18.78
N ALA A 659 -6.81 -15.25 -17.63
CA ALA A 659 -6.58 -15.98 -16.40
C ALA A 659 -7.88 -16.04 -15.61
N ILE A 660 -8.52 -17.22 -15.55
CA ILE A 660 -9.82 -17.42 -14.92
C ILE A 660 -9.62 -18.22 -13.64
N PRO A 661 -9.84 -17.64 -12.45
CA PRO A 661 -9.78 -18.39 -11.20
C PRO A 661 -10.83 -19.52 -11.19
N LEU A 662 -10.43 -20.72 -10.77
CA LEU A 662 -11.26 -21.91 -10.75
C LEU A 662 -12.50 -21.74 -9.86
N ASN A 663 -12.38 -20.96 -8.79
CA ASN A 663 -13.50 -20.59 -7.91
C ASN A 663 -14.49 -19.61 -8.56
N HIS A 664 -14.21 -19.00 -9.71
CA HIS A 664 -15.19 -18.23 -10.48
C HIS A 664 -15.87 -19.05 -11.59
N VAL A 665 -15.47 -20.31 -11.78
CA VAL A 665 -16.01 -21.14 -12.86
C VAL A 665 -17.34 -21.74 -12.45
N VAL A 666 -18.40 -21.32 -13.13
CA VAL A 666 -19.77 -21.82 -12.93
C VAL A 666 -19.96 -23.17 -13.61
N ALA A 667 -19.42 -23.42 -14.80
CA ALA A 667 -19.59 -24.72 -15.46
C ALA A 667 -18.58 -24.96 -16.58
N VAL A 668 -18.35 -26.24 -16.86
CA VAL A 668 -17.67 -26.72 -18.08
C VAL A 668 -18.66 -27.61 -18.85
N ARG A 669 -18.77 -27.40 -20.16
CA ARG A 669 -19.67 -28.15 -21.05
C ARG A 669 -19.01 -28.47 -22.38
N GLN A 670 -19.34 -29.63 -22.94
CA GLN A 670 -18.98 -30.02 -24.30
C GLN A 670 -19.97 -29.50 -25.35
N SER A 671 -21.19 -29.13 -24.93
CA SER A 671 -22.22 -28.53 -25.78
C SER A 671 -22.51 -27.09 -25.36
N ARG A 672 -22.68 -26.20 -26.34
CA ARG A 672 -22.93 -24.77 -26.09
C ARG A 672 -24.29 -24.52 -25.42
N VAL A 673 -24.28 -23.84 -24.29
CA VAL A 673 -25.45 -23.27 -23.62
C VAL A 673 -25.57 -21.79 -23.98
N LYS A 674 -26.73 -21.38 -24.53
CA LYS A 674 -26.94 -19.98 -24.94
C LYS A 674 -27.18 -19.10 -23.72
N LEU A 675 -26.48 -17.98 -23.61
CA LEU A 675 -26.70 -16.97 -22.57
C LEU A 675 -27.49 -15.78 -23.13
N ARG A 676 -28.51 -15.32 -22.40
CA ARG A 676 -29.18 -14.02 -22.62
C ARG A 676 -28.96 -13.15 -21.40
N SER A 677 -28.28 -12.02 -21.56
CA SER A 677 -27.95 -11.10 -20.46
C SER A 677 -27.21 -11.76 -19.28
N GLY A 678 -26.47 -12.85 -19.53
CA GLY A 678 -25.75 -13.61 -18.50
C GLY A 678 -26.55 -14.74 -17.83
N VAL A 679 -27.78 -15.00 -18.28
CA VAL A 679 -28.61 -16.12 -17.81
C VAL A 679 -28.70 -17.22 -18.88
N PRO A 680 -28.55 -18.50 -18.51
CA PRO A 680 -28.77 -19.62 -19.42
C PRO A 680 -30.18 -19.64 -20.02
N THR A 681 -30.27 -19.87 -21.32
CA THR A 681 -31.54 -19.95 -22.07
C THR A 681 -31.62 -21.22 -22.90
N GLY A 682 -32.83 -21.79 -23.00
CA GLY A 682 -33.08 -23.08 -23.65
C GLY A 682 -32.98 -24.26 -22.69
N ASN A 683 -33.01 -25.48 -23.22
CA ASN A 683 -32.95 -26.69 -22.40
C ASN A 683 -31.50 -26.97 -21.98
N VAL A 684 -31.10 -26.46 -20.81
CA VAL A 684 -29.74 -26.63 -20.23
C VAL A 684 -29.40 -28.11 -19.99
N SER A 685 -30.42 -28.95 -19.88
CA SER A 685 -30.36 -30.39 -19.56
C SER A 685 -30.22 -31.32 -20.78
N SER A 686 -30.37 -30.84 -22.02
CA SER A 686 -30.23 -31.69 -23.20
C SER A 686 -28.78 -31.72 -23.68
N ILE A 687 -28.03 -32.74 -23.25
CA ILE A 687 -26.73 -33.09 -23.82
C ILE A 687 -27.00 -33.65 -25.22
N GLN A 688 -26.90 -32.81 -26.25
CA GLN A 688 -26.67 -33.31 -27.60
C GLN A 688 -25.16 -33.39 -27.78
N SER A 689 -24.64 -34.60 -27.94
CA SER A 689 -23.26 -34.87 -28.34
C SER A 689 -23.04 -34.32 -29.74
N ALA A 690 -22.76 -33.03 -29.85
CA ALA A 690 -22.21 -32.48 -31.07
C ALA A 690 -20.74 -32.89 -31.10
N ASN A 691 -20.31 -33.58 -32.17
CA ASN A 691 -18.90 -33.77 -32.51
C ASN A 691 -18.27 -32.39 -32.77
N SER A 692 -17.96 -31.68 -31.69
CA SER A 692 -17.40 -30.34 -31.71
C SER A 692 -16.04 -30.40 -31.04
N ASN A 693 -15.02 -29.93 -31.75
CA ASN A 693 -13.69 -29.78 -31.19
C ASN A 693 -13.62 -28.55 -30.27
N SER A 694 -14.66 -28.29 -29.47
CA SER A 694 -14.80 -27.09 -28.65
C SER A 694 -15.28 -27.44 -27.24
N LEU A 695 -14.61 -26.88 -26.24
CA LEU A 695 -15.00 -26.91 -24.84
C LEU A 695 -15.52 -25.53 -24.44
N PHE A 696 -16.66 -25.49 -23.77
CA PHE A 696 -17.33 -24.28 -23.33
C PHE A 696 -17.15 -24.12 -21.82
N LEU A 697 -16.44 -23.06 -21.42
CA LEU A 697 -16.21 -22.67 -20.04
C LEU A 697 -17.14 -21.50 -19.70
N TYR A 698 -17.98 -21.67 -18.68
CA TYR A 698 -18.86 -20.64 -18.15
C TYR A 698 -18.32 -20.16 -16.82
N TYR A 699 -18.01 -18.88 -16.70
CA TYR A 699 -17.44 -18.29 -15.49
C TYR A 699 -18.16 -16.99 -15.12
N SER A 700 -18.18 -16.68 -13.83
CA SER A 700 -18.72 -15.45 -13.29
C SER A 700 -17.74 -14.31 -13.45
N TYR A 701 -18.21 -13.14 -13.86
CA TYR A 701 -17.44 -11.90 -13.94
C TYR A 701 -18.27 -10.72 -13.44
N ARG A 702 -17.57 -9.70 -12.93
CA ARG A 702 -18.16 -8.46 -12.48
C ARG A 702 -18.48 -7.56 -13.67
N ARG A 703 -19.76 -7.26 -13.89
CA ARG A 703 -20.23 -6.39 -14.99
C ARG A 703 -20.02 -4.91 -14.66
N ASN A 704 -20.13 -4.55 -13.38
CA ASN A 704 -19.94 -3.22 -12.81
C ASN A 704 -19.61 -3.34 -11.32
N ALA A 705 -19.45 -2.23 -10.60
CA ALA A 705 -19.08 -2.22 -9.18
C ALA A 705 -20.01 -3.01 -8.22
N TYR A 706 -21.14 -3.58 -8.66
CA TYR A 706 -22.08 -4.26 -7.76
C TYR A 706 -22.65 -5.57 -8.31
N ALA A 707 -22.64 -5.80 -9.63
CA ALA A 707 -23.42 -6.88 -10.25
C ALA A 707 -22.56 -7.93 -10.99
N TRP A 708 -22.87 -9.20 -10.74
CA TRP A 708 -22.20 -10.38 -11.30
C TRP A 708 -22.99 -11.00 -12.43
N ARG A 709 -22.32 -11.44 -13.49
CA ARG A 709 -22.93 -12.12 -14.64
C ARG A 709 -22.08 -13.30 -15.09
N ILE A 710 -22.67 -14.20 -15.85
CA ILE A 710 -21.95 -15.33 -16.45
C ILE A 710 -21.48 -14.95 -17.86
N ARG A 711 -20.22 -15.25 -18.16
CA ARG A 711 -19.63 -15.15 -19.51
C ARG A 711 -19.21 -16.54 -19.99
N GLU A 712 -19.24 -16.70 -21.31
CA GLU A 712 -18.78 -17.90 -22.00
C GLU A 712 -17.37 -17.65 -22.55
N CYS A 713 -16.45 -18.59 -22.31
CA CYS A 713 -15.19 -18.75 -23.01
C CYS A 713 -15.22 -20.06 -23.82
N VAL A 714 -14.83 -19.98 -25.10
CA VAL A 714 -14.81 -21.12 -26.01
C VAL A 714 -13.37 -21.51 -26.28
N ILE A 715 -13.00 -22.73 -25.93
CA ILE A 715 -11.66 -23.29 -26.13
C ILE A 715 -11.74 -24.30 -27.27
N LYS A 716 -10.98 -24.08 -28.34
CA LYS A 716 -10.94 -24.98 -29.49
C LYS A 716 -9.75 -25.91 -29.39
N PHE A 717 -9.99 -27.19 -29.62
CA PHE A 717 -8.98 -28.25 -29.63
C PHE A 717 -8.79 -28.78 -31.05
N GLU A 718 -7.66 -29.44 -31.32
CA GLU A 718 -7.44 -30.12 -32.60
C GLU A 718 -8.18 -31.47 -32.62
N THR A 719 -8.23 -32.17 -31.49
CA THR A 719 -8.85 -33.49 -31.36
C THR A 719 -9.99 -33.49 -30.35
N ASN A 720 -10.99 -34.37 -30.57
CA ASN A 720 -12.07 -34.59 -29.60
C ASN A 720 -11.54 -35.26 -28.32
N ALA A 721 -10.46 -36.05 -28.41
CA ALA A 721 -9.80 -36.64 -27.24
C ALA A 721 -9.26 -35.58 -26.26
N ASP A 722 -8.74 -34.46 -26.77
CA ASP A 722 -8.32 -33.34 -25.90
C ASP A 722 -9.50 -32.63 -25.25
N VAL A 723 -10.63 -32.50 -25.96
CA VAL A 723 -11.90 -31.97 -25.39
C VAL A 723 -12.36 -32.84 -24.23
N GLU A 724 -12.39 -34.16 -24.41
CA GLU A 724 -12.79 -35.12 -23.37
C GLU A 724 -11.83 -35.07 -22.17
N LYS A 725 -10.52 -35.03 -22.43
CA LYS A 725 -9.49 -34.93 -21.39
C LYS A 725 -9.67 -33.66 -20.55
N TRP A 726 -9.76 -32.49 -21.18
CA TRP A 726 -9.89 -31.22 -20.47
C TRP A 726 -11.26 -31.03 -19.82
N SER A 727 -12.33 -31.52 -20.45
CA SER A 727 -13.66 -31.57 -19.83
C SER A 727 -13.64 -32.38 -18.54
N THR A 728 -12.97 -33.54 -18.54
CA THR A 728 -12.84 -34.40 -17.36
C THR A 728 -11.97 -33.75 -16.30
N LEU A 729 -10.81 -33.18 -16.68
CA LEU A 729 -9.88 -32.56 -15.75
C LEU A 729 -10.51 -31.36 -15.03
N LEU A 730 -11.06 -30.40 -15.79
CA LEU A 730 -11.72 -29.23 -15.20
C LEU A 730 -13.00 -29.64 -14.47
N GLY A 731 -13.76 -30.61 -14.97
CA GLY A 731 -14.92 -31.16 -14.27
C GLY A 731 -14.57 -31.75 -12.90
N ASN A 732 -13.49 -32.53 -12.82
CA ASN A 732 -12.97 -33.09 -11.58
C ASN A 732 -12.46 -31.98 -10.65
N ALA A 733 -11.75 -30.98 -11.17
CA ALA A 733 -11.26 -29.84 -10.41
C ALA A 733 -12.40 -29.02 -9.80
N LEU A 734 -13.50 -28.82 -10.53
CA LEU A 734 -14.72 -28.17 -10.01
C LEU A 734 -15.43 -29.02 -8.97
N THR A 735 -15.50 -30.34 -9.18
CA THR A 735 -16.16 -31.27 -8.24
C THR A 735 -15.36 -31.43 -6.95
N ALA A 736 -14.05 -31.23 -6.99
CA ALA A 736 -13.16 -31.24 -5.84
C ALA A 736 -13.28 -29.99 -4.96
N GLN A 737 -13.90 -28.90 -5.44
CA GLN A 737 -14.11 -27.68 -4.65
C GLN A 737 -15.12 -27.94 -3.52
N LYS A 738 -14.62 -28.06 -2.28
CA LYS A 738 -15.44 -28.34 -1.09
C LYS A 738 -16.48 -27.26 -0.81
N HIS A 739 -16.19 -26.00 -1.18
CA HIS A 739 -17.09 -24.88 -0.96
C HIS A 739 -18.28 -24.89 -1.94
N ARG A 740 -18.24 -25.63 -3.04
CA ARG A 740 -19.31 -25.60 -4.03
C ARG A 740 -20.50 -26.46 -3.57
N PRO A 741 -21.74 -25.93 -3.53
CA PRO A 741 -22.90 -26.72 -3.14
C PRO A 741 -23.22 -27.76 -4.22
N LYS A 742 -23.60 -28.96 -3.79
CA LYS A 742 -24.06 -30.05 -4.65
C LYS A 742 -25.56 -30.21 -4.56
N ARG A 743 -26.12 -30.16 -3.34
CA ARG A 743 -27.56 -30.31 -3.09
C ARG A 743 -28.10 -29.20 -2.20
N LEU A 744 -29.08 -28.44 -2.72
CA LEU A 744 -29.71 -27.32 -2.02
C LEU A 744 -31.21 -27.57 -1.76
N LEU A 745 -31.71 -27.12 -0.63
CA LEU A 745 -33.15 -26.99 -0.39
C LEU A 745 -33.58 -25.55 -0.66
N VAL A 746 -34.62 -25.34 -1.44
CA VAL A 746 -35.07 -24.01 -1.87
C VAL A 746 -36.48 -23.77 -1.36
N PHE A 747 -36.65 -22.79 -0.48
CA PHE A 747 -37.97 -22.32 -0.06
C PHE A 747 -38.40 -21.11 -0.86
N ILE A 748 -39.61 -21.13 -1.40
CA ILE A 748 -40.17 -20.02 -2.16
C ILE A 748 -41.44 -19.54 -1.47
N ASN A 749 -41.49 -18.25 -1.14
CA ASN A 749 -42.74 -17.61 -0.76
C ASN A 749 -43.46 -17.15 -2.04
N PRO A 750 -44.55 -17.81 -2.47
CA PRO A 750 -45.22 -17.53 -3.75
C PRO A 750 -45.81 -16.13 -3.80
N PHE A 751 -46.07 -15.48 -2.65
CA PHE A 751 -46.62 -14.14 -2.56
C PHE A 751 -45.54 -13.05 -2.66
N GLY A 752 -44.25 -13.40 -2.58
CA GLY A 752 -43.13 -12.47 -2.72
C GLY A 752 -43.11 -11.77 -4.08
N GLY A 753 -42.59 -10.53 -4.11
CA GLY A 753 -42.33 -9.79 -5.34
C GLY A 753 -43.60 -9.38 -6.08
N LYS A 754 -44.69 -9.11 -5.35
CA LYS A 754 -46.04 -8.94 -5.91
C LYS A 754 -46.55 -10.21 -6.61
N GLY A 755 -46.26 -11.38 -6.06
CA GLY A 755 -46.64 -12.68 -6.65
C GLY A 755 -45.71 -13.20 -7.75
N HIS A 756 -44.54 -12.59 -7.95
CA HIS A 756 -43.59 -12.96 -9.00
C HIS A 756 -42.44 -13.86 -8.50
N ALA A 757 -42.36 -14.21 -7.22
CA ALA A 757 -41.26 -15.00 -6.66
C ALA A 757 -41.01 -16.33 -7.41
N ILE A 758 -42.08 -17.05 -7.79
CA ILE A 758 -41.97 -18.28 -8.61
C ILE A 758 -41.41 -17.94 -10.00
N SER A 759 -41.90 -16.88 -10.64
CA SER A 759 -41.37 -16.48 -11.96
C SER A 759 -39.92 -16.00 -11.88
N ILE A 760 -39.50 -15.39 -10.78
CA ILE A 760 -38.09 -14.99 -10.55
C ILE A 760 -37.23 -16.24 -10.44
N TRP A 761 -37.66 -17.22 -9.64
CA TRP A 761 -36.99 -18.50 -9.53
C TRP A 761 -36.82 -19.18 -10.89
N GLU A 762 -37.92 -19.42 -11.62
CA GLU A 762 -37.92 -20.15 -12.89
C GLU A 762 -37.11 -19.46 -14.00
N LYS A 763 -37.12 -18.12 -14.05
CA LYS A 763 -36.50 -17.37 -15.16
C LYS A 763 -35.07 -16.92 -14.87
N GLU A 764 -34.74 -16.61 -13.62
CA GLU A 764 -33.51 -15.90 -13.28
C GLU A 764 -32.55 -16.73 -12.40
N VAL A 765 -33.06 -17.67 -11.61
CA VAL A 765 -32.25 -18.43 -10.63
C VAL A 765 -32.04 -19.88 -11.05
N GLU A 766 -33.14 -20.60 -11.30
CA GLU A 766 -33.14 -22.02 -11.66
C GLU A 766 -32.21 -22.34 -12.86
N PRO A 767 -32.16 -21.53 -13.94
CA PRO A 767 -31.26 -21.80 -15.06
C PRO A 767 -29.77 -21.75 -14.68
N ILE A 768 -29.40 -20.91 -13.71
CA ILE A 768 -28.01 -20.80 -13.21
C ILE A 768 -27.64 -22.03 -12.39
N PHE A 769 -28.55 -22.52 -11.54
CA PHE A 769 -28.32 -23.73 -10.74
C PHE A 769 -28.22 -24.98 -11.62
N LYS A 770 -29.07 -25.07 -12.67
CA LYS A 770 -28.98 -26.13 -13.70
C LYS A 770 -27.64 -26.06 -14.45
N LEU A 771 -27.16 -24.87 -14.80
CA LEU A 771 -25.84 -24.72 -15.42
C LEU A 771 -24.72 -25.17 -14.47
N ALA A 772 -24.82 -24.87 -13.17
CA ALA A 772 -23.82 -25.22 -12.17
C ALA A 772 -23.85 -26.71 -11.74
N ASN A 773 -24.75 -27.54 -12.27
CA ASN A 773 -24.99 -28.92 -11.83
C ASN A 773 -25.33 -29.04 -10.34
N ILE A 774 -26.14 -28.10 -9.84
CA ILE A 774 -26.62 -28.14 -8.46
C ILE A 774 -27.96 -28.86 -8.44
N GLU A 775 -28.04 -29.95 -7.68
CA GLU A 775 -29.29 -30.60 -7.35
C GLU A 775 -30.06 -29.72 -6.37
N TYR A 776 -31.37 -29.61 -6.53
CA TYR A 776 -32.18 -28.88 -5.59
C TYR A 776 -33.59 -29.44 -5.45
N GLU A 777 -34.17 -29.23 -4.28
CA GLU A 777 -35.56 -29.50 -3.98
C GLU A 777 -36.29 -28.18 -3.70
N VAL A 778 -37.40 -27.92 -4.38
CA VAL A 778 -38.17 -26.68 -4.19
C VAL A 778 -39.39 -26.94 -3.32
N ARG A 779 -39.55 -26.17 -2.24
CA ARG A 779 -40.73 -26.17 -1.37
C ARG A 779 -41.37 -24.79 -1.33
N LYS A 780 -42.70 -24.74 -1.44
CA LYS A 780 -43.45 -23.48 -1.38
C LYS A 780 -43.99 -23.28 0.03
N THR A 781 -43.85 -22.08 0.58
CA THR A 781 -44.42 -21.74 1.88
C THR A 781 -45.85 -21.21 1.72
N GLU A 782 -46.77 -21.61 2.58
CA GLU A 782 -48.20 -21.27 2.47
C GLU A 782 -48.68 -20.36 3.62
N ARG A 783 -48.00 -20.44 4.77
CA ARG A 783 -48.29 -19.68 5.98
C ARG A 783 -46.98 -19.31 6.71
N ALA A 784 -47.08 -18.45 7.71
CA ALA A 784 -45.98 -18.14 8.62
C ALA A 784 -45.49 -19.40 9.34
N ASP A 785 -44.19 -19.42 9.64
CA ASP A 785 -43.45 -20.51 10.29
C ASP A 785 -43.44 -21.85 9.52
N HIS A 786 -43.97 -21.89 8.28
CA HIS A 786 -44.05 -23.13 7.51
C HIS A 786 -42.67 -23.66 7.13
N ALA A 787 -41.73 -22.78 6.73
CA ALA A 787 -40.36 -23.23 6.43
C ALA A 787 -39.66 -23.73 7.70
N LEU A 788 -39.96 -23.09 8.83
CA LEU A 788 -39.37 -23.44 10.13
C LEU A 788 -39.79 -24.82 10.62
N GLU A 789 -41.09 -25.13 10.55
CA GLU A 789 -41.61 -26.45 10.92
C GLU A 789 -41.03 -27.55 10.02
N ILE A 790 -41.01 -27.32 8.71
CA ILE A 790 -40.48 -28.26 7.74
C ILE A 790 -39.03 -28.64 8.08
N VAL A 791 -38.15 -27.65 8.30
CA VAL A 791 -36.73 -27.90 8.58
C VAL A 791 -36.53 -28.63 9.91
N ARG A 792 -37.37 -28.35 10.92
CA ARG A 792 -37.30 -29.03 12.22
C ARG A 792 -37.68 -30.51 12.14
N GLU A 793 -38.65 -30.86 11.29
CA GLU A 793 -39.16 -32.22 11.11
C GLU A 793 -38.30 -33.10 10.18
N PHE A 794 -37.19 -32.57 9.64
CA PHE A 794 -36.30 -33.36 8.79
C PHE A 794 -35.72 -34.57 9.54
N SER A 795 -35.78 -35.72 8.88
CA SER A 795 -35.00 -36.90 9.28
C SER A 795 -33.50 -36.59 9.22
N VAL A 796 -32.70 -37.35 9.96
CA VAL A 796 -31.23 -37.19 9.99
C VAL A 796 -30.65 -37.29 8.58
N ASP A 797 -31.09 -38.27 7.78
CA ASP A 797 -30.62 -38.47 6.41
C ASP A 797 -30.95 -37.28 5.49
N GLN A 798 -32.15 -36.70 5.64
CA GLN A 798 -32.55 -35.52 4.86
C GLN A 798 -31.71 -34.29 5.24
N TRP A 799 -31.40 -34.12 6.52
CA TRP A 799 -30.60 -33.01 7.03
C TRP A 799 -29.12 -33.15 6.66
N GLU A 800 -28.54 -34.34 6.75
CA GLU A 800 -27.15 -34.62 6.36
C GLU A 800 -26.95 -34.56 4.84
N GLY A 801 -27.97 -34.93 4.06
CA GLY A 801 -27.92 -34.97 2.61
C GLY A 801 -27.97 -33.62 1.87
N ILE A 802 -28.10 -32.49 2.58
CA ILE A 802 -28.13 -31.14 1.99
C ILE A 802 -26.90 -30.32 2.39
N ASP A 803 -26.45 -29.45 1.48
CA ASP A 803 -25.29 -28.56 1.66
C ASP A 803 -25.67 -27.12 2.07
N GLY A 804 -26.93 -26.75 1.84
CA GLY A 804 -27.42 -25.40 2.05
C GLY A 804 -28.92 -25.26 1.85
N ILE A 805 -29.48 -24.18 2.41
CA ILE A 805 -30.88 -23.80 2.24
C ILE A 805 -30.95 -22.40 1.64
N VAL A 806 -31.74 -22.22 0.59
CA VAL A 806 -31.91 -20.95 -0.12
C VAL A 806 -33.35 -20.47 0.00
N SER A 807 -33.55 -19.24 0.44
CA SER A 807 -34.86 -18.60 0.47
C SER A 807 -35.07 -17.72 -0.76
N VAL A 808 -36.16 -17.87 -1.48
CA VAL A 808 -36.64 -16.96 -2.53
C VAL A 808 -37.82 -16.18 -1.96
N GLY A 809 -37.53 -15.02 -1.38
CA GLY A 809 -38.47 -14.27 -0.57
C GLY A 809 -37.85 -12.98 -0.01
N GLY A 810 -38.49 -12.41 1.01
CA GLY A 810 -37.92 -11.30 1.79
C GLY A 810 -37.30 -11.77 3.10
N ASP A 811 -36.85 -10.80 3.90
CA ASP A 811 -36.12 -11.04 5.16
C ASP A 811 -36.90 -11.95 6.15
N GLY A 812 -38.23 -11.90 6.18
CA GLY A 812 -39.05 -12.77 7.05
C GLY A 812 -38.97 -14.27 6.71
N LEU A 813 -39.08 -14.67 5.43
CA LEU A 813 -38.92 -16.09 5.05
C LEU A 813 -37.50 -16.57 5.38
N PHE A 814 -36.52 -15.70 5.15
CA PHE A 814 -35.15 -15.99 5.50
C PHE A 814 -35.00 -16.20 7.01
N ASN A 815 -35.63 -15.37 7.84
CA ASN A 815 -35.57 -15.50 9.30
C ASN A 815 -36.20 -16.80 9.82
N GLU A 816 -37.29 -17.28 9.20
CA GLU A 816 -37.87 -18.60 9.52
C GLU A 816 -36.83 -19.72 9.33
N ILE A 817 -36.13 -19.71 8.19
CA ILE A 817 -35.11 -20.71 7.82
C ILE A 817 -33.88 -20.60 8.72
N LEU A 818 -33.43 -19.38 8.99
CA LEU A 818 -32.35 -19.08 9.93
C LEU A 818 -32.65 -19.68 11.30
N SER A 819 -33.81 -19.33 11.86
CA SER A 819 -34.23 -19.78 13.18
C SER A 819 -34.33 -21.30 13.24
N ALA A 820 -34.91 -21.93 12.22
CA ALA A 820 -35.02 -23.38 12.16
C ALA A 820 -33.66 -24.08 12.12
N THR A 821 -32.75 -23.56 11.31
CA THR A 821 -31.40 -24.10 11.12
C THR A 821 -30.56 -24.02 12.39
N VAL A 822 -30.58 -22.86 13.06
CA VAL A 822 -29.86 -22.64 14.32
C VAL A 822 -30.42 -23.55 15.41
N ILE A 823 -31.75 -23.58 15.58
CA ILE A 823 -32.41 -24.39 16.63
C ILE A 823 -32.15 -25.88 16.41
N ARG A 824 -32.26 -26.36 15.16
CA ARG A 824 -31.97 -27.76 14.84
C ARG A 824 -30.53 -28.12 15.19
N THR A 825 -29.57 -27.27 14.82
CA THR A 825 -28.15 -27.49 15.17
C THR A 825 -27.95 -27.53 16.69
N GLN A 826 -28.63 -26.68 17.46
CA GLN A 826 -28.50 -26.70 18.92
C GLN A 826 -29.07 -27.99 19.53
N ILE A 827 -30.20 -28.47 19.01
CA ILE A 827 -30.80 -29.74 19.44
C ILE A 827 -29.84 -30.90 19.18
N GLU A 828 -29.21 -30.94 17.99
CA GLU A 828 -28.24 -31.98 17.61
C GLU A 828 -27.00 -32.01 18.52
N HIS A 829 -26.56 -30.84 18.99
CA HIS A 829 -25.39 -30.71 19.87
C HIS A 829 -25.76 -30.73 21.37
N GLY A 830 -27.02 -30.99 21.72
CA GLY A 830 -27.50 -31.01 23.10
C GLY A 830 -27.38 -29.67 23.83
N LYS A 831 -27.38 -28.54 23.10
CA LYS A 831 -27.25 -27.19 23.66
C LYS A 831 -28.62 -26.66 24.05
N ASN A 832 -28.75 -26.18 25.29
CA ASN A 832 -29.96 -25.50 25.73
C ASN A 832 -30.00 -24.06 25.20
N TYR A 833 -30.58 -23.87 24.01
CA TYR A 833 -30.72 -22.57 23.37
C TYR A 833 -31.71 -21.62 24.06
N ASN A 834 -32.47 -22.07 25.06
CA ASN A 834 -33.30 -21.16 25.87
C ASN A 834 -32.48 -20.46 26.96
N ASN A 835 -31.38 -21.06 27.42
CA ASN A 835 -30.50 -20.38 28.35
C ASN A 835 -29.72 -19.28 27.62
N ILE A 836 -29.99 -18.02 27.99
CA ILE A 836 -29.30 -16.85 27.45
C ILE A 836 -27.79 -16.94 27.57
N GLU A 837 -27.25 -17.69 28.55
CA GLU A 837 -25.81 -17.86 28.74
C GLU A 837 -25.14 -18.88 27.82
N THR A 838 -25.93 -19.69 27.11
CA THR A 838 -25.42 -20.72 26.21
C THR A 838 -24.67 -20.12 25.02
N VAL A 839 -23.46 -20.60 24.78
CA VAL A 839 -22.75 -20.37 23.51
C VAL A 839 -23.31 -21.34 22.47
N LEU A 840 -23.99 -20.79 21.46
CA LEU A 840 -24.63 -21.55 20.40
C LEU A 840 -23.61 -22.10 19.42
N GLU A 841 -23.84 -23.33 18.94
CA GLU A 841 -23.03 -24.00 17.93
C GLU A 841 -23.39 -23.50 16.53
N ARG A 842 -22.37 -23.34 15.68
CA ARG A 842 -22.54 -22.90 14.30
C ARG A 842 -23.20 -24.00 13.45
N PRO A 843 -24.28 -23.70 12.70
CA PRO A 843 -24.85 -24.67 11.77
C PRO A 843 -23.88 -25.12 10.68
N ARG A 844 -23.92 -26.42 10.36
CA ARG A 844 -23.21 -26.97 9.18
C ARG A 844 -23.73 -26.33 7.89
N ILE A 845 -25.06 -26.19 7.81
CA ILE A 845 -25.81 -25.69 6.66
C ILE A 845 -25.49 -24.22 6.39
N ARG A 846 -25.30 -23.90 5.10
CA ARG A 846 -25.14 -22.54 4.60
C ARG A 846 -26.47 -21.97 4.13
N LEU A 847 -26.70 -20.69 4.38
CA LEU A 847 -27.95 -20.02 4.06
C LEU A 847 -27.78 -19.11 2.84
N GLY A 848 -28.74 -19.13 1.91
CA GLY A 848 -28.76 -18.24 0.75
C GLY A 848 -30.06 -17.45 0.70
N ILE A 849 -30.03 -16.20 0.21
CA ILE A 849 -31.21 -15.36 0.09
C ILE A 849 -31.32 -14.74 -1.31
N ILE A 850 -32.43 -14.99 -2.00
CA ILE A 850 -32.79 -14.35 -3.26
C ILE A 850 -33.94 -13.37 -2.98
N GLY A 851 -33.67 -12.08 -3.12
CA GLY A 851 -34.54 -11.00 -2.68
C GLY A 851 -35.83 -10.81 -3.47
N ALA A 852 -36.85 -11.64 -3.23
CA ALA A 852 -38.20 -11.43 -3.73
C ALA A 852 -39.11 -10.68 -2.72
N GLY A 853 -38.54 -9.95 -1.74
CA GLY A 853 -39.27 -9.18 -0.74
C GLY A 853 -39.48 -7.69 -1.07
N SER A 854 -40.22 -6.98 -0.20
CA SER A 854 -40.33 -5.50 -0.25
C SER A 854 -39.27 -4.79 0.60
N ALA A 855 -38.69 -5.50 1.56
CA ALA A 855 -37.46 -5.18 2.27
C ALA A 855 -36.51 -6.37 2.01
N ASN A 856 -35.30 -6.06 1.55
CA ASN A 856 -34.27 -7.01 1.13
C ASN A 856 -32.92 -6.54 1.72
N SER A 857 -32.92 -6.10 2.98
CA SER A 857 -31.73 -5.52 3.62
C SER A 857 -30.61 -6.54 3.78
N ILE A 858 -30.97 -7.78 4.13
CA ILE A 858 -30.03 -8.90 4.23
C ILE A 858 -29.41 -9.20 2.85
N VAL A 859 -30.23 -9.23 1.80
CA VAL A 859 -29.78 -9.49 0.40
C VAL A 859 -28.75 -8.46 -0.04
N SER A 860 -29.07 -7.17 0.12
CA SER A 860 -28.20 -6.07 -0.27
C SER A 860 -26.90 -6.07 0.52
N THR A 861 -26.94 -6.45 1.79
CA THR A 861 -25.77 -6.48 2.65
C THR A 861 -24.86 -7.68 2.34
N VAL A 862 -25.42 -8.87 2.10
CA VAL A 862 -24.66 -10.10 1.87
C VAL A 862 -24.12 -10.22 0.44
N HIS A 863 -24.86 -9.73 -0.55
CA HIS A 863 -24.48 -9.79 -1.96
C HIS A 863 -23.92 -8.48 -2.52
N GLY A 864 -23.99 -7.37 -1.76
CA GLY A 864 -23.61 -6.03 -2.21
C GLY A 864 -24.61 -5.38 -3.17
N VAL A 865 -25.64 -6.12 -3.62
CA VAL A 865 -26.66 -5.67 -4.56
C VAL A 865 -27.96 -6.45 -4.39
N ASN A 866 -29.10 -5.83 -4.68
CA ASN A 866 -30.41 -6.49 -4.72
C ASN A 866 -30.73 -7.05 -6.12
N ASP A 867 -29.81 -7.83 -6.69
CA ASP A 867 -29.92 -8.40 -8.05
C ASP A 867 -29.99 -9.92 -7.99
N TYR A 868 -31.07 -10.50 -8.55
CA TYR A 868 -31.36 -11.94 -8.44
C TYR A 868 -30.28 -12.82 -9.05
N GLN A 869 -29.74 -12.40 -10.21
CA GLN A 869 -28.72 -13.14 -10.95
C GLN A 869 -27.41 -13.18 -10.16
N THR A 870 -27.03 -12.05 -9.56
CA THR A 870 -25.85 -11.95 -8.69
C THR A 870 -25.98 -12.86 -7.47
N ALA A 871 -27.13 -12.81 -6.78
CA ALA A 871 -27.39 -13.68 -5.64
C ALA A 871 -27.31 -15.17 -6.04
N ALA A 872 -27.93 -15.54 -7.17
CA ALA A 872 -27.86 -16.90 -7.69
C ALA A 872 -26.44 -17.36 -8.05
N ILE A 873 -25.60 -16.47 -8.61
CA ILE A 873 -24.20 -16.79 -8.92
C ILE A 873 -23.39 -17.01 -7.65
N HIS A 874 -23.56 -16.17 -6.62
CA HIS A 874 -22.88 -16.36 -5.33
C HIS A 874 -23.23 -17.71 -4.69
N VAL A 875 -24.50 -18.10 -4.73
CA VAL A 875 -24.92 -19.44 -4.29
C VAL A 875 -24.26 -20.51 -5.16
N ALA A 876 -24.29 -20.35 -6.49
CA ALA A 876 -23.83 -21.40 -7.41
C ALA A 876 -22.33 -21.66 -7.33
N VAL A 877 -21.53 -20.61 -7.14
CA VAL A 877 -20.09 -20.69 -6.91
C VAL A 877 -19.77 -21.25 -5.53
N GLY A 878 -20.60 -20.95 -4.53
CA GLY A 878 -20.46 -21.49 -3.17
C GLY A 878 -19.50 -20.72 -2.28
N ASN A 879 -19.23 -19.45 -2.60
CA ASN A 879 -18.46 -18.54 -1.75
C ASN A 879 -19.22 -18.29 -0.43
N GLU A 880 -18.49 -18.17 0.69
CA GLU A 880 -19.10 -18.05 2.01
C GLU A 880 -18.67 -16.81 2.80
N ARG A 881 -19.59 -16.28 3.61
CA ARG A 881 -19.33 -15.23 4.60
C ARG A 881 -19.98 -15.54 5.95
N MET A 882 -19.27 -15.24 7.03
CA MET A 882 -19.80 -15.35 8.39
C MET A 882 -20.60 -14.10 8.74
N VAL A 883 -21.68 -14.27 9.50
CA VAL A 883 -22.54 -13.16 9.95
C VAL A 883 -22.98 -13.40 11.39
N ASP A 884 -23.02 -12.32 12.16
CA ASP A 884 -23.46 -12.31 13.55
C ASP A 884 -24.98 -12.41 13.64
N ILE A 885 -25.50 -13.03 14.70
CA ILE A 885 -26.94 -13.17 14.92
C ILE A 885 -27.29 -12.77 16.35
N CYS A 886 -28.35 -11.98 16.50
CA CYS A 886 -28.90 -11.61 17.79
C CYS A 886 -30.02 -12.59 18.18
N ALA A 887 -29.92 -13.14 19.39
CA ALA A 887 -30.96 -13.93 20.03
C ALA A 887 -31.75 -13.06 21.01
N VAL A 888 -33.08 -13.10 20.90
CA VAL A 888 -34.03 -12.36 21.73
C VAL A 888 -34.71 -13.31 22.69
N TYR A 889 -34.65 -13.01 23.99
CA TYR A 889 -35.19 -13.83 25.06
C TYR A 889 -36.29 -13.10 25.83
N GLU A 890 -37.32 -13.85 26.19
CA GLU A 890 -38.43 -13.44 27.05
C GLU A 890 -38.54 -14.45 28.21
N ASN A 891 -38.49 -13.98 29.47
CA ASN A 891 -38.51 -14.84 30.66
C ASN A 891 -37.48 -15.99 30.65
N GLY A 892 -36.30 -15.75 30.07
CA GLY A 892 -35.26 -16.77 29.96
C GLY A 892 -35.59 -17.90 28.97
N LEU A 893 -36.53 -17.67 28.05
CA LEU A 893 -36.82 -18.53 26.90
C LEU A 893 -36.50 -17.80 25.62
N LEU A 894 -35.95 -18.52 24.64
CA LEU A 894 -35.68 -17.95 23.32
C LEU A 894 -37.00 -17.62 22.63
N SER A 895 -37.20 -16.35 22.31
CA SER A 895 -38.35 -15.87 21.55
C SER A 895 -38.08 -15.90 20.05
N ARG A 896 -36.99 -15.24 19.60
CA ARG A 896 -36.65 -15.09 18.17
C ARG A 896 -35.15 -14.91 17.96
N PHE A 897 -34.70 -15.22 16.74
CA PHE A 897 -33.42 -14.73 16.22
C PHE A 897 -33.65 -13.53 15.30
N SER A 898 -32.65 -12.67 15.18
CA SER A 898 -32.60 -11.54 14.25
C SER A 898 -31.19 -11.38 13.72
N GLY A 899 -31.06 -11.24 12.40
CA GLY A 899 -29.83 -10.98 11.67
C GLY A 899 -29.81 -9.64 10.93
N ASP A 900 -30.83 -8.78 11.09
CA ASP A 900 -30.91 -7.46 10.46
C ASP A 900 -31.08 -6.33 11.49
N ALA A 901 -32.21 -5.60 11.45
CA ALA A 901 -32.49 -4.47 12.33
C ALA A 901 -33.60 -4.79 13.34
N ILE A 902 -33.26 -4.68 14.62
CA ILE A 902 -34.19 -4.73 15.74
C ILE A 902 -34.61 -3.30 16.05
N SER A 903 -35.91 -2.99 16.02
CA SER A 903 -36.33 -1.61 16.33
C SER A 903 -37.66 -1.50 17.05
N CYS A 904 -37.72 -0.60 18.02
CA CYS A 904 -38.94 -0.16 18.70
C CYS A 904 -39.03 1.36 18.65
N GLY A 905 -40.23 1.89 18.85
CA GLY A 905 -40.50 3.31 18.74
C GLY A 905 -41.19 3.65 17.43
N TRP A 906 -40.89 4.84 16.90
CA TRP A 906 -41.45 5.28 15.63
C TRP A 906 -41.19 4.27 14.50
N LEU A 907 -39.97 3.70 14.39
CA LEU A 907 -39.66 2.76 13.31
C LEU A 907 -40.43 1.44 13.45
N GLY A 908 -40.51 0.88 14.66
CA GLY A 908 -41.29 -0.31 14.95
C GLY A 908 -42.78 -0.12 14.67
N ASP A 909 -43.34 1.04 15.04
CA ASP A 909 -44.73 1.39 14.76
C ASP A 909 -45.03 1.56 13.27
N VAL A 910 -44.08 2.16 12.52
CA VAL A 910 -44.19 2.29 11.07
C VAL A 910 -44.24 0.92 10.42
N LEU A 911 -43.35 0.01 10.83
CA LEU A 911 -43.32 -1.34 10.27
C LEU A 911 -44.60 -2.10 10.62
N ARG A 912 -45.07 -2.03 11.88
CA ARG A 912 -46.36 -2.61 12.31
C ARG A 912 -47.55 -2.06 11.52
N ASP A 913 -47.70 -0.73 11.40
CA ASP A 913 -48.80 -0.10 10.65
C ASP A 913 -48.72 -0.49 9.16
N SER A 914 -47.51 -0.60 8.61
CA SER A 914 -47.28 -0.97 7.21
C SER A 914 -47.71 -2.38 6.84
N GLU A 915 -47.81 -3.29 7.81
CA GLU A 915 -48.31 -4.65 7.60
C GLU A 915 -49.77 -4.67 7.15
N SER A 916 -50.58 -3.71 7.60
CA SER A 916 -51.97 -3.54 7.16
C SER A 916 -52.08 -3.07 5.69
N TYR A 917 -50.97 -2.61 5.10
CA TYR A 917 -50.91 -1.99 3.78
C TYR A 917 -49.98 -2.74 2.81
N ARG A 918 -49.74 -4.05 3.02
CA ARG A 918 -48.91 -4.89 2.13
C ARG A 918 -49.26 -4.77 0.64
N CYS A 919 -50.53 -4.54 0.32
CA CYS A 919 -51.01 -4.39 -1.07
C CYS A 919 -50.39 -3.18 -1.81
N LEU A 920 -49.92 -2.16 -1.09
CA LEU A 920 -49.27 -0.97 -1.67
C LEU A 920 -47.81 -1.22 -2.06
N GLY A 921 -47.25 -2.41 -1.75
CA GLY A 921 -45.83 -2.69 -1.96
C GLY A 921 -44.92 -1.71 -1.21
N PRO A 922 -43.76 -1.31 -1.77
CA PRO A 922 -42.80 -0.41 -1.08
C PRO A 922 -43.39 0.94 -0.62
N VAL A 923 -44.46 1.43 -1.24
CA VAL A 923 -45.13 2.69 -0.87
C VAL A 923 -45.74 2.64 0.53
N ARG A 924 -46.04 1.43 1.05
CA ARG A 924 -46.61 1.21 2.39
C ARG A 924 -45.76 1.82 3.51
N TYR A 925 -44.44 1.81 3.35
CA TYR A 925 -43.52 2.35 4.36
C TYR A 925 -43.61 3.87 4.44
N VAL A 926 -43.68 4.55 3.29
CA VAL A 926 -43.83 6.02 3.23
C VAL A 926 -45.16 6.47 3.82
N TYR A 927 -46.25 5.76 3.48
CA TYR A 927 -47.59 6.05 4.00
C TYR A 927 -47.65 5.91 5.53
N SER A 928 -47.14 4.81 6.05
CA SER A 928 -47.12 4.51 7.49
C SER A 928 -46.17 5.43 8.26
N ALA A 929 -45.03 5.79 7.65
CA ALA A 929 -44.09 6.78 8.17
C ALA A 929 -44.72 8.16 8.37
N LEU A 930 -45.50 8.63 7.39
CA LEU A 930 -46.19 9.92 7.51
C LEU A 930 -47.19 9.91 8.67
N ARG A 931 -48.03 8.88 8.76
CA ARG A 931 -49.03 8.73 9.83
C ARG A 931 -48.39 8.67 11.21
N THR A 932 -47.34 7.88 11.34
CA THR A 932 -46.62 7.71 12.63
C THR A 932 -45.89 9.00 13.01
N SER A 933 -45.33 9.73 12.04
CA SER A 933 -44.70 11.05 12.28
C SER A 933 -45.71 12.09 12.78
N VAL A 934 -46.95 12.05 12.29
CA VAL A 934 -48.03 12.92 12.80
C VAL A 934 -48.40 12.53 14.24
N ARG A 935 -48.42 11.24 14.58
CA ARG A 935 -48.70 10.77 15.95
C ARG A 935 -47.56 11.11 16.93
N ASN A 936 -46.31 11.01 16.50
CA ASN A 936 -45.09 11.22 17.31
C ASN A 936 -45.08 10.42 18.62
N PRO A 937 -45.20 9.08 18.56
CA PRO A 937 -45.24 8.24 19.74
C PRO A 937 -43.93 8.32 20.54
N THR A 938 -44.03 8.15 21.85
CA THR A 938 -42.89 8.16 22.77
C THR A 938 -43.05 7.02 23.77
N TYR A 939 -41.94 6.35 24.06
CA TYR A 939 -41.92 5.13 24.86
C TYR A 939 -41.03 5.29 26.07
N PHE A 940 -41.60 5.27 27.26
CA PHE A 940 -40.82 5.28 28.49
C PHE A 940 -40.30 3.87 28.81
N GLY A 941 -39.03 3.78 29.18
CA GLY A 941 -38.42 2.52 29.57
C GLY A 941 -36.98 2.70 30.00
N ARG A 942 -36.35 1.60 30.45
CA ARG A 942 -34.95 1.53 30.83
C ARG A 942 -34.22 0.57 29.92
N VAL A 943 -33.24 1.07 29.18
CA VAL A 943 -32.31 0.26 28.39
C VAL A 943 -31.09 -0.03 29.25
N SER A 944 -30.75 -1.29 29.49
CA SER A 944 -29.50 -1.68 30.16
C SER A 944 -28.64 -2.49 29.20
N PHE A 945 -27.32 -2.28 29.18
CA PHE A 945 -26.46 -2.87 28.17
C PHE A 945 -25.04 -3.11 28.67
N ALA A 946 -24.33 -4.00 27.98
CA ALA A 946 -22.89 -4.16 28.13
C ALA A 946 -22.21 -3.61 26.88
N LEU A 947 -21.29 -2.67 27.08
CA LEU A 947 -20.39 -2.22 26.03
C LEU A 947 -19.49 -3.38 25.64
N SER A 948 -19.28 -3.58 24.34
CA SER A 948 -18.33 -4.60 23.88
C SER A 948 -16.93 -4.24 24.39
N PRO A 949 -16.14 -5.17 24.97
CA PRO A 949 -14.77 -4.90 25.39
C PRO A 949 -14.00 -4.36 24.18
N SER A 950 -13.55 -3.12 24.31
CA SER A 950 -12.91 -2.29 23.30
C SER A 950 -12.11 -3.07 22.24
N GLN A 951 -12.70 -3.24 21.05
CA GLN A 951 -11.97 -3.03 19.80
C GLN A 951 -11.60 -1.53 19.71
N PRO A 952 -10.51 -1.15 19.02
CA PRO A 952 -10.12 0.25 18.90
C PRO A 952 -11.25 1.11 18.30
N PRO A 953 -11.31 2.41 18.64
CA PRO A 953 -12.31 3.31 18.12
C PRO A 953 -12.28 3.34 16.59
N LEU A 954 -13.46 3.36 15.98
CA LEU A 954 -13.62 3.40 14.53
C LEU A 954 -13.11 4.73 13.99
N THR A 955 -11.91 4.73 13.42
CA THR A 955 -11.39 5.87 12.67
C THR A 955 -12.11 5.99 11.34
N VAL A 956 -12.78 7.12 11.15
CA VAL A 956 -13.06 7.65 9.81
C VAL A 956 -12.62 9.10 9.72
N ASN A 957 -12.05 9.43 8.57
CA ASN A 957 -11.62 10.77 8.19
C ASN A 957 -10.62 11.42 9.17
N SER A 958 -9.72 10.61 9.74
CA SER A 958 -8.63 11.08 10.59
C SER A 958 -9.07 11.92 11.80
N THR A 959 -10.29 11.69 12.28
CA THR A 959 -10.75 12.10 13.60
C THR A 959 -11.00 10.82 14.38
N VAL A 960 -10.43 10.73 15.59
CA VAL A 960 -10.95 9.81 16.61
C VAL A 960 -12.37 10.26 16.85
N VAL A 961 -13.34 9.60 16.23
CA VAL A 961 -14.69 9.65 16.78
C VAL A 961 -14.55 8.78 18.02
N ASP A 962 -14.53 9.42 19.18
CA ASP A 962 -14.79 8.74 20.44
C ASP A 962 -16.15 8.05 20.26
N VAL A 963 -16.14 6.79 19.80
CA VAL A 963 -17.27 5.91 20.06
C VAL A 963 -17.34 5.90 21.59
N PRO A 964 -18.46 6.26 22.21
CA PRO A 964 -18.57 6.31 23.67
C PRO A 964 -18.52 4.87 24.22
N SER A 965 -17.32 4.29 24.24
CA SER A 965 -16.94 3.16 25.06
C SER A 965 -16.61 3.61 26.49
N SER A 966 -16.66 4.93 26.75
CA SER A 966 -16.48 5.50 28.06
C SER A 966 -17.81 5.62 28.82
N PRO A 967 -17.88 5.16 30.08
CA PRO A 967 -18.98 5.40 31.01
C PRO A 967 -19.39 6.88 31.13
N ALA A 968 -18.47 7.80 30.80
CA ALA A 968 -18.63 9.25 30.96
C ALA A 968 -19.67 9.90 30.01
N ASN A 969 -20.16 9.19 28.99
CA ASN A 969 -21.06 9.73 27.95
C ASN A 969 -22.51 9.22 28.01
N ILE A 970 -22.89 8.53 29.10
CA ILE A 970 -24.28 8.10 29.30
C ILE A 970 -25.09 9.28 29.88
N PRO A 971 -26.18 9.71 29.21
CA PRO A 971 -27.00 10.80 29.74
C PRO A 971 -27.66 10.44 31.08
N PRO A 972 -27.97 11.43 31.93
CA PRO A 972 -28.65 11.16 33.18
C PRO A 972 -30.04 10.56 32.94
N CYS A 973 -30.44 9.65 33.83
CA CYS A 973 -31.78 9.05 33.79
C CYS A 973 -32.87 10.09 34.05
N VAL A 974 -33.99 9.96 33.35
CA VAL A 974 -35.19 10.77 33.55
C VAL A 974 -36.02 10.18 34.70
N GLY A 975 -36.35 11.03 35.67
CA GLY A 975 -37.14 10.65 36.84
C GLY A 975 -36.35 9.87 37.90
N HIS A 976 -37.05 9.25 38.84
CA HIS A 976 -36.43 8.42 39.88
C HIS A 976 -35.86 7.14 39.26
N CYS A 977 -34.56 6.89 39.46
CA CYS A 977 -33.89 5.67 39.01
C CYS A 977 -33.27 4.94 40.21
N ASP A 978 -33.76 3.73 40.48
CA ASP A 978 -33.30 2.93 41.62
C ASP A 978 -31.84 2.46 41.49
N ILE A 979 -31.33 2.34 40.26
CA ILE A 979 -29.94 1.96 40.00
C ILE A 979 -29.02 3.17 40.24
N CYS A 980 -29.35 4.36 39.69
CA CYS A 980 -28.56 5.58 39.92
C CYS A 980 -28.56 6.02 41.39
N SER A 981 -29.65 5.77 42.12
CA SER A 981 -29.77 6.10 43.55
C SER A 981 -29.15 5.04 44.49
N GLY A 982 -28.64 3.94 43.94
CA GLY A 982 -28.02 2.86 44.71
C GLY A 982 -29.00 1.97 45.50
N ARG A 983 -30.31 2.09 45.25
CA ARG A 983 -31.34 1.23 45.88
C ARG A 983 -31.30 -0.20 45.32
N ILE A 984 -30.96 -0.35 44.05
CA ILE A 984 -30.80 -1.64 43.37
C ILE A 984 -29.37 -1.69 42.80
N PRO A 985 -28.59 -2.75 43.06
CA PRO A 985 -27.26 -2.88 42.46
C PRO A 985 -27.36 -3.01 40.93
N PRO A 986 -26.39 -2.46 40.17
CA PRO A 986 -26.32 -2.70 38.73
C PRO A 986 -26.11 -4.20 38.44
N ASP A 987 -26.77 -4.68 37.40
CA ASP A 987 -26.65 -6.07 36.93
C ASP A 987 -25.26 -6.30 36.35
N GLU A 988 -24.52 -7.29 36.84
CA GLU A 988 -23.15 -7.58 36.39
C GLU A 988 -23.08 -7.85 34.88
N HIS A 989 -24.15 -8.39 34.28
CA HIS A 989 -24.22 -8.65 32.84
C HIS A 989 -24.59 -7.40 32.02
N PHE A 990 -25.12 -6.35 32.67
CA PHE A 990 -25.56 -5.10 32.03
C PHE A 990 -25.12 -3.90 32.87
N PRO A 991 -23.82 -3.59 32.92
CA PRO A 991 -23.26 -2.59 33.83
C PRO A 991 -23.74 -1.16 33.55
N PHE A 992 -24.20 -0.88 32.32
CA PHE A 992 -24.66 0.44 31.90
C PHE A 992 -26.18 0.48 31.73
N HIS A 993 -26.79 1.63 32.00
CA HIS A 993 -28.23 1.81 31.80
C HIS A 993 -28.61 3.26 31.49
N TRP A 994 -29.72 3.44 30.76
CA TRP A 994 -30.36 4.72 30.53
C TRP A 994 -31.88 4.59 30.58
N GLN A 995 -32.51 5.32 31.49
CA GLN A 995 -33.96 5.43 31.64
C GLN A 995 -34.44 6.75 31.04
N ALA A 996 -35.28 6.69 30.00
CA ALA A 996 -35.76 7.88 29.31
C ALA A 996 -37.07 7.61 28.55
N ASN A 997 -37.65 8.69 28.02
CA ASN A 997 -38.68 8.60 26.98
C ASN A 997 -37.97 8.53 25.62
N PHE A 998 -38.11 7.42 24.91
CA PHE A 998 -37.47 7.20 23.62
C PHE A 998 -38.45 7.44 22.46
N THR A 999 -37.98 8.14 21.41
CA THR A 999 -38.65 8.15 20.11
C THR A 999 -38.26 6.93 19.29
N HIS A 1000 -36.99 6.48 19.40
CA HIS A 1000 -36.52 5.23 18.80
C HIS A 1000 -35.53 4.50 19.71
N VAL A 1001 -35.63 3.17 19.69
CA VAL A 1001 -34.59 2.26 20.15
C VAL A 1001 -34.32 1.31 18.99
N ILE A 1002 -33.14 1.44 18.37
CA ILE A 1002 -32.76 0.67 17.18
C ILE A 1002 -31.46 -0.07 17.49
N CYS A 1003 -31.42 -1.37 17.24
CA CYS A 1003 -30.24 -2.19 17.36
C CYS A 1003 -30.00 -2.90 16.03
N CYS A 1004 -28.88 -2.61 15.37
CA CYS A 1004 -28.52 -3.21 14.09
C CYS A 1004 -27.46 -4.30 14.27
N VAL A 1005 -27.72 -5.50 13.74
CA VAL A 1005 -26.80 -6.64 13.76
C VAL A 1005 -25.84 -6.63 12.57
N ILE A 1006 -26.27 -6.04 11.47
CA ILE A 1006 -25.51 -5.82 10.23
C ILE A 1006 -25.65 -4.35 9.80
N PRO A 1007 -24.92 -3.87 8.77
CA PRO A 1007 -25.09 -2.49 8.26
C PRO A 1007 -26.53 -2.08 7.88
N CYS A 1008 -27.42 -3.03 7.58
CA CYS A 1008 -28.82 -2.82 7.18
C CYS A 1008 -28.95 -1.93 5.93
N VAL A 1009 -28.20 -2.25 4.87
CA VAL A 1009 -28.25 -1.53 3.59
C VAL A 1009 -29.53 -1.90 2.85
N SER A 1010 -30.33 -0.92 2.47
CA SER A 1010 -31.57 -1.14 1.72
C SER A 1010 -31.78 -0.06 0.64
N PRO A 1011 -32.74 -0.22 -0.27
CA PRO A 1011 -33.11 0.85 -1.21
C PRO A 1011 -33.53 2.16 -0.54
N PHE A 1012 -33.96 2.12 0.72
CA PHE A 1012 -34.35 3.30 1.51
C PHE A 1012 -33.18 3.88 2.32
N THR A 1013 -32.17 3.06 2.59
CA THR A 1013 -30.99 3.37 3.40
C THR A 1013 -29.74 2.85 2.67
N PRO A 1014 -29.38 3.44 1.52
CA PRO A 1014 -28.33 2.92 0.65
C PRO A 1014 -26.93 2.94 1.31
N TYR A 1015 -26.75 3.74 2.36
CA TYR A 1015 -25.53 3.85 3.15
C TYR A 1015 -25.61 3.12 4.50
N GLY A 1016 -26.64 2.31 4.73
CA GLY A 1016 -26.86 1.57 5.97
C GLY A 1016 -27.49 2.38 7.11
N LEU A 1017 -28.09 1.66 8.07
CA LEU A 1017 -28.60 2.19 9.34
C LEU A 1017 -27.57 2.09 10.46
N ALA A 1018 -26.65 1.13 10.39
CA ALA A 1018 -25.60 0.93 11.39
C ALA A 1018 -24.33 1.71 10.98
N PRO A 1019 -23.91 2.73 11.75
CA PRO A 1019 -22.72 3.52 11.41
C PRO A 1019 -21.39 2.81 11.65
N TYR A 1020 -21.36 1.75 12.46
CA TYR A 1020 -20.16 1.17 13.02
C TYR A 1020 -20.12 -0.37 12.92
N THR A 1021 -21.27 -1.05 12.96
CA THR A 1021 -21.35 -2.52 12.87
C THR A 1021 -21.06 -3.03 11.46
N GLY A 1022 -20.09 -3.94 11.35
CA GLY A 1022 -19.76 -4.70 10.15
C GLY A 1022 -20.33 -6.12 10.13
N LEU A 1023 -20.03 -6.90 9.09
CA LEU A 1023 -20.37 -8.33 9.05
C LEU A 1023 -19.35 -9.12 9.88
N ASN A 1024 -19.82 -9.85 10.90
CA ASN A 1024 -18.97 -10.69 11.75
C ASN A 1024 -17.90 -9.91 12.53
N ASP A 1025 -18.27 -8.74 13.06
CA ASP A 1025 -17.38 -7.92 13.89
C ASP A 1025 -17.56 -8.17 15.39
N GLY A 1026 -18.55 -8.98 15.77
CA GLY A 1026 -18.85 -9.35 17.15
C GLY A 1026 -19.54 -8.26 17.96
N THR A 1027 -20.16 -7.27 17.30
CA THR A 1027 -20.87 -6.17 17.95
C THR A 1027 -22.21 -5.85 17.27
N MET A 1028 -23.07 -5.13 17.99
CA MET A 1028 -24.30 -4.52 17.44
C MET A 1028 -24.30 -3.03 17.74
N ASP A 1029 -24.87 -2.24 16.84
CA ASP A 1029 -25.07 -0.80 17.03
C ASP A 1029 -26.42 -0.54 17.68
N LEU A 1030 -26.39 -0.19 18.97
CA LEU A 1030 -27.55 0.21 19.75
C LEU A 1030 -27.71 1.73 19.73
N ALA A 1031 -28.55 2.22 18.81
CA ALA A 1031 -28.96 3.61 18.69
C ALA A 1031 -30.17 3.92 19.59
N LEU A 1032 -29.96 4.85 20.54
CA LEU A 1032 -30.93 5.34 21.50
C LEU A 1032 -31.26 6.80 21.20
N ILE A 1033 -32.50 7.05 20.76
CA ILE A 1033 -32.98 8.38 20.40
C ILE A 1033 -34.03 8.80 21.44
N PRO A 1034 -33.71 9.74 22.34
CA PRO A 1034 -34.66 10.24 23.33
C PRO A 1034 -35.79 11.02 22.63
N LYS A 1035 -36.78 11.47 23.40
CA LYS A 1035 -37.94 12.18 22.89
C LYS A 1035 -37.51 13.42 22.09
N VAL A 1036 -37.74 13.37 20.79
CA VAL A 1036 -37.48 14.49 19.86
C VAL A 1036 -38.78 15.03 19.24
N SER A 1037 -38.70 16.23 18.67
CA SER A 1037 -39.80 16.81 17.92
C SER A 1037 -40.04 16.07 16.61
N ARG A 1038 -41.25 16.19 16.04
CA ARG A 1038 -41.61 15.63 14.72
C ARG A 1038 -40.65 16.07 13.63
N PHE A 1039 -40.29 17.36 13.63
CA PHE A 1039 -39.40 17.94 12.64
C PHE A 1039 -37.97 17.40 12.76
N THR A 1040 -37.47 17.30 14.00
CA THR A 1040 -36.16 16.72 14.28
C THR A 1040 -36.10 15.25 13.86
N ASN A 1041 -37.14 14.47 14.18
CA ASN A 1041 -37.23 13.06 13.77
C ASN A 1041 -37.19 12.90 12.24
N LEU A 1042 -37.99 13.70 11.51
CA LEU A 1042 -38.00 13.68 10.05
C LEU A 1042 -36.65 14.11 9.44
N GLN A 1043 -35.95 15.06 10.05
CA GLN A 1043 -34.62 15.45 9.62
C GLN A 1043 -33.59 14.32 9.82
N ILE A 1044 -33.59 13.67 10.98
CA ILE A 1044 -32.72 12.52 11.28
C ILE A 1044 -32.94 11.42 10.23
N ILE A 1045 -34.20 10.98 10.04
CA ILE A 1045 -34.54 9.91 9.10
C ILE A 1045 -34.10 10.27 7.67
N ARG A 1046 -34.37 11.51 7.23
CA ARG A 1046 -33.97 11.98 5.90
C ARG A 1046 -32.45 11.98 5.72
N LYS A 1047 -31.70 12.40 6.74
CA LYS A 1047 -30.24 12.45 6.69
C LYS A 1047 -29.62 11.06 6.69
N VAL A 1048 -30.13 10.14 7.51
CA VAL A 1048 -29.73 8.74 7.48
C VAL A 1048 -29.93 8.15 6.09
N ALA A 1049 -31.09 8.39 5.46
CA ALA A 1049 -31.36 7.91 4.10
C ALA A 1049 -30.45 8.54 3.03
N MET A 1050 -30.06 9.80 3.17
CA MET A 1050 -29.27 10.53 2.17
C MET A 1050 -27.76 10.42 2.33
N TYR A 1051 -27.25 10.26 3.56
CA TYR A 1051 -25.84 10.40 3.90
C TYR A 1051 -25.30 9.27 4.80
N GLY A 1052 -26.16 8.34 5.22
CA GLY A 1052 -25.82 7.29 6.19
C GLY A 1052 -25.93 7.76 7.65
N ALA A 1053 -25.90 6.80 8.57
CA ALA A 1053 -26.07 7.05 10.00
C ALA A 1053 -24.83 7.62 10.71
N ARG A 1054 -23.66 7.60 10.06
CA ARG A 1054 -22.36 7.86 10.69
C ARG A 1054 -22.20 9.24 11.32
N PHE A 1055 -22.74 10.27 10.69
CA PHE A 1055 -22.59 11.66 11.12
C PHE A 1055 -23.72 12.12 12.05
N ILE A 1056 -24.73 11.27 12.28
CA ILE A 1056 -25.92 11.63 13.06
C ILE A 1056 -25.58 11.93 14.53
N PRO A 1057 -24.73 11.13 15.22
CA PRO A 1057 -24.38 11.43 16.62
C PRO A 1057 -23.66 12.77 16.81
N ASP A 1058 -22.85 13.19 15.83
CA ASP A 1058 -22.12 14.46 15.86
C ASP A 1058 -23.04 15.66 15.67
N GLU A 1059 -24.04 15.52 14.79
CA GLU A 1059 -24.98 16.60 14.47
C GLU A 1059 -26.16 16.70 15.45
N TYR A 1060 -26.59 15.56 16.00
CA TYR A 1060 -27.66 15.46 16.97
C TYR A 1060 -27.12 14.84 18.26
N PRO A 1061 -26.53 15.64 19.18
CA PRO A 1061 -25.86 15.12 20.38
C PRO A 1061 -26.75 14.28 21.31
N ASP A 1062 -28.07 14.44 21.22
CA ASP A 1062 -29.06 13.66 21.96
C ASP A 1062 -29.20 12.22 21.42
N VAL A 1063 -28.82 11.97 20.16
CA VAL A 1063 -28.79 10.64 19.55
C VAL A 1063 -27.51 9.94 20.01
N LYS A 1064 -27.67 8.85 20.76
CA LYS A 1064 -26.53 8.05 21.24
C LYS A 1064 -26.48 6.73 20.52
N VAL A 1065 -25.30 6.32 20.06
CA VAL A 1065 -25.08 5.00 19.45
C VAL A 1065 -23.97 4.30 20.23
N TYR A 1066 -24.26 3.09 20.73
CA TYR A 1066 -23.34 2.30 21.53
C TYR A 1066 -23.08 0.96 20.84
N ARG A 1067 -21.81 0.54 20.79
CA ARG A 1067 -21.45 -0.82 20.36
C ARG A 1067 -21.61 -1.79 21.51
N VAL A 1068 -22.54 -2.73 21.37
CA VAL A 1068 -22.93 -3.65 22.44
C VAL A 1068 -22.86 -5.10 21.97
N SER A 1069 -22.59 -6.02 22.90
CA SER A 1069 -22.70 -7.47 22.66
C SER A 1069 -23.99 -8.05 23.26
N ARG A 1070 -24.56 -7.35 24.25
CA ARG A 1070 -25.82 -7.69 24.90
C ARG A 1070 -26.51 -6.46 25.47
N TRP A 1071 -27.84 -6.48 25.48
CA TRP A 1071 -28.66 -5.43 26.10
C TRP A 1071 -30.03 -5.97 26.51
N LYS A 1072 -30.76 -5.19 27.32
CA LYS A 1072 -32.12 -5.49 27.77
C LYS A 1072 -32.97 -4.23 27.79
N PHE A 1073 -34.25 -4.38 27.47
CA PHE A 1073 -35.26 -3.32 27.59
C PHE A 1073 -36.24 -3.65 28.70
N THR A 1074 -36.38 -2.76 29.67
CA THR A 1074 -37.34 -2.86 30.79
C THR A 1074 -38.48 -1.86 30.56
N PRO A 1075 -39.75 -2.31 30.46
CA PRO A 1075 -40.91 -1.44 30.24
C PRO A 1075 -41.26 -0.60 31.48
N GLU A 1076 -42.05 0.47 31.26
CA GLU A 1076 -42.49 1.42 32.30
C GLU A 1076 -43.14 0.75 33.52
N ALA A 1077 -44.03 -0.22 33.31
CA ALA A 1077 -44.80 -0.87 34.37
C ALA A 1077 -43.93 -1.66 35.37
N LEU A 1078 -42.68 -1.97 35.04
CA LEU A 1078 -41.70 -2.57 35.96
C LEU A 1078 -40.79 -1.54 36.65
N ILE A 1079 -40.80 -0.30 36.18
CA ILE A 1079 -39.95 0.78 36.70
C ILE A 1079 -40.74 1.64 37.68
N VAL A 1080 -42.00 1.95 37.35
CA VAL A 1080 -42.88 2.79 38.16
C VAL A 1080 -43.85 1.89 38.92
N PRO A 1081 -43.90 1.93 40.26
CA PRO A 1081 -44.89 1.17 41.01
C PRO A 1081 -46.31 1.65 40.62
N PRO A 1082 -47.29 0.74 40.50
CA PRO A 1082 -48.65 1.13 40.16
C PRO A 1082 -49.16 2.14 41.20
N ALA A 1083 -49.65 3.29 40.74
CA ALA A 1083 -50.25 4.28 41.62
C ALA A 1083 -51.48 3.66 42.33
N GLU A 1084 -51.63 3.91 43.64
CA GLU A 1084 -52.71 3.36 44.48
C GLU A 1084 -54.13 3.82 44.09
N ASP A 1085 -54.28 4.65 43.07
CA ASP A 1085 -55.59 5.10 42.56
C ASP A 1085 -55.59 5.07 41.03
N THR A 1086 -56.05 3.98 40.40
CA THR A 1086 -56.54 4.06 39.02
C THR A 1086 -57.40 2.85 38.58
N ASP A 1087 -58.68 2.89 38.97
CA ASP A 1087 -59.79 2.35 38.14
C ASP A 1087 -59.99 3.16 36.83
N LYS A 1088 -59.04 4.03 36.46
CA LYS A 1088 -59.05 4.87 35.25
C LYS A 1088 -57.86 4.64 34.29
N ALA A 1089 -56.90 3.77 34.64
CA ALA A 1089 -55.77 3.45 33.76
C ALA A 1089 -56.10 2.39 32.70
N ALA A 1090 -57.20 1.66 32.86
CA ALA A 1090 -57.61 0.59 31.93
C ALA A 1090 -58.26 1.11 30.62
N GLU A 1091 -58.73 2.37 30.57
CA GLU A 1091 -59.43 2.92 29.39
C GLU A 1091 -58.59 3.88 28.53
N GLN A 1092 -57.43 4.33 29.01
CA GLN A 1092 -56.44 5.02 28.17
C GLN A 1092 -55.32 4.05 27.85
N GLY A 1093 -55.51 3.23 26.82
CA GLY A 1093 -54.56 2.19 26.41
C GLY A 1093 -53.11 2.69 26.41
N GLN A 1094 -52.37 2.34 27.46
CA GLN A 1094 -50.92 2.47 27.51
C GLN A 1094 -50.39 1.67 26.32
N HIS A 1095 -49.94 2.39 25.28
CA HIS A 1095 -49.42 1.77 24.07
C HIS A 1095 -48.17 0.96 24.42
N SER A 1096 -48.33 -0.34 24.62
CA SER A 1096 -47.22 -1.29 24.64
C SER A 1096 -46.51 -1.20 23.28
N GLY A 1097 -45.26 -0.73 23.27
CA GLY A 1097 -44.48 -0.57 22.04
C GLY A 1097 -44.39 -1.86 21.24
N ALA A 1098 -44.26 -1.75 19.92
CA ALA A 1098 -44.02 -2.90 19.05
C ALA A 1098 -42.56 -2.91 18.59
N TRP A 1099 -41.93 -4.07 18.73
CA TRP A 1099 -40.62 -4.38 18.21
C TRP A 1099 -40.76 -4.96 16.81
N ASN A 1100 -39.92 -4.48 15.89
CA ASN A 1100 -39.63 -5.13 14.64
C ASN A 1100 -38.36 -5.96 14.79
N LEU A 1101 -38.41 -7.22 14.37
CA LEU A 1101 -37.30 -8.18 14.32
C LEU A 1101 -37.26 -8.72 12.88
N ASP A 1102 -36.44 -8.12 12.01
CA ASP A 1102 -36.27 -8.53 10.60
C ASP A 1102 -37.58 -8.58 9.78
N GLY A 1103 -38.53 -7.70 10.11
CA GLY A 1103 -39.85 -7.64 9.47
C GLY A 1103 -40.95 -8.39 10.22
N GLU A 1104 -40.63 -9.13 11.28
CA GLU A 1104 -41.61 -9.69 12.21
C GLU A 1104 -41.92 -8.74 13.36
N ILE A 1105 -43.18 -8.72 13.79
CA ILE A 1105 -43.64 -7.84 14.88
C ILE A 1105 -43.74 -8.63 16.18
N LEU A 1106 -43.01 -8.20 17.21
CA LEU A 1106 -43.09 -8.68 18.58
C LEU A 1106 -43.65 -7.56 19.48
N LEU A 1107 -44.75 -7.82 20.19
CA LEU A 1107 -45.29 -6.84 21.14
C LEU A 1107 -44.44 -6.80 22.41
N GLN A 1108 -44.14 -5.61 22.93
CA GLN A 1108 -43.45 -5.46 24.21
C GLN A 1108 -44.39 -5.89 25.35
N PRO A 1109 -44.06 -6.95 26.10
CA PRO A 1109 -44.83 -7.30 27.29
C PRO A 1109 -44.67 -6.22 28.37
N SER A 1110 -45.73 -5.94 29.12
CA SER A 1110 -45.73 -4.92 30.18
C SER A 1110 -45.13 -5.42 31.49
N ASP A 1111 -45.18 -6.73 31.74
CA ASP A 1111 -44.86 -7.39 33.01
C ASP A 1111 -43.44 -8.00 33.07
N ARG A 1112 -42.66 -7.91 31.98
CA ARG A 1112 -41.32 -8.52 31.88
C ARG A 1112 -40.39 -7.79 30.91
N PRO A 1113 -39.06 -7.86 31.11
CA PRO A 1113 -38.08 -7.30 30.17
C PRO A 1113 -37.83 -8.23 28.97
N LEU A 1114 -37.33 -7.64 27.88
CA LEU A 1114 -36.75 -8.38 26.75
C LEU A 1114 -35.22 -8.31 26.83
N HIS A 1115 -34.57 -9.45 26.60
CA HIS A 1115 -33.11 -9.56 26.61
C HIS A 1115 -32.58 -9.89 25.22
N PHE A 1116 -31.46 -9.30 24.85
CA PHE A 1116 -30.85 -9.37 23.53
C PHE A 1116 -29.39 -9.76 23.67
N ARG A 1117 -28.96 -10.81 22.97
CA ARG A 1117 -27.59 -11.31 23.00
C ARG A 1117 -27.08 -11.59 21.60
N LEU A 1118 -25.93 -11.03 21.26
CA LEU A 1118 -25.23 -11.34 20.04
C LEU A 1118 -24.48 -12.67 20.13
N HIS A 1119 -24.49 -13.42 19.03
CA HIS A 1119 -23.69 -14.60 18.79
C HIS A 1119 -22.79 -14.36 17.58
N PRO A 1120 -21.49 -14.07 17.80
CA PRO A 1120 -20.58 -13.74 16.72
C PRO A 1120 -20.35 -14.88 15.73
N GLY A 1121 -20.44 -14.60 14.44
CA GLY A 1121 -20.20 -15.54 13.35
C GLY A 1121 -21.05 -16.80 13.43
N LEU A 1122 -22.28 -16.70 13.92
CA LEU A 1122 -23.12 -17.86 14.18
C LEU A 1122 -23.52 -18.59 12.90
N ILE A 1123 -23.69 -17.89 11.78
CA ILE A 1123 -24.13 -18.49 10.51
C ILE A 1123 -23.18 -18.20 9.35
N ARG A 1124 -23.23 -19.06 8.33
CA ARG A 1124 -22.55 -18.87 7.04
C ARG A 1124 -23.57 -18.61 5.93
N TYR A 1125 -23.38 -17.51 5.22
CA TYR A 1125 -24.14 -17.20 4.02
C TYR A 1125 -23.41 -17.62 2.76
N PHE A 1126 -24.16 -18.02 1.74
CA PHE A 1126 -23.69 -17.91 0.36
C PHE A 1126 -23.66 -16.42 -0.02
N GLY A 1127 -22.48 -15.89 -0.30
CA GLY A 1127 -22.28 -14.46 -0.49
C GLY A 1127 -21.05 -14.16 -1.33
N LEU A 1128 -20.70 -12.89 -1.47
CA LEU A 1128 -19.47 -12.49 -2.14
C LEU A 1128 -18.27 -13.10 -1.37
N ALA A 1129 -17.36 -13.81 -2.04
CA ALA A 1129 -16.08 -14.14 -1.42
C ALA A 1129 -15.27 -12.85 -1.22
N GLU A 1130 -14.27 -12.88 -0.34
CA GLU A 1130 -13.15 -11.95 -0.48
C GLU A 1130 -12.44 -12.27 -1.78
N GLU A 1131 -12.94 -11.68 -2.86
CA GLU A 1131 -12.31 -11.82 -4.16
C GLU A 1131 -11.10 -10.91 -4.24
N VAL A 1132 -9.98 -11.58 -4.51
CA VAL A 1132 -8.84 -11.07 -5.25
C VAL A 1132 -9.36 -10.60 -6.61
N GLU A 1133 -9.82 -9.35 -6.73
CA GLU A 1133 -10.26 -8.77 -8.01
C GLU A 1133 -9.22 -7.83 -8.63
N LEU A 1134 -8.68 -8.33 -9.74
CA LEU A 1134 -8.04 -7.60 -10.82
C LEU A 1134 -8.99 -6.55 -11.43
N GLU A 1135 -8.59 -5.29 -11.33
CA GLU A 1135 -8.96 -4.13 -12.17
C GLU A 1135 -10.38 -3.48 -12.14
N LYS A 1136 -10.29 -2.13 -12.15
CA LYS A 1136 -11.23 -1.06 -12.55
C LYS A 1136 -12.14 -0.46 -11.47
N GLY A 1137 -11.69 0.71 -11.04
CA GLY A 1137 -12.40 1.65 -10.17
C GLY A 1137 -13.85 1.85 -10.56
N GLY A 1138 -14.70 1.44 -9.63
CA GLY A 1138 -16.03 1.97 -9.40
C GLY A 1138 -16.24 1.82 -7.91
N SER A 1139 -16.38 2.94 -7.22
CA SER A 1139 -16.74 3.00 -5.79
C SER A 1139 -17.93 2.09 -5.51
N CYS A 1140 -17.78 1.14 -4.59
CA CYS A 1140 -18.87 0.62 -3.80
C CYS A 1140 -19.02 1.53 -2.58
N CYS A 1141 -20.09 2.34 -2.55
CA CYS A 1141 -20.35 3.32 -1.48
C CYS A 1141 -21.00 2.71 -0.22
N CYS A 1142 -20.83 1.41 0.03
CA CYS A 1142 -21.61 0.69 1.04
C CYS A 1142 -20.82 0.19 2.27
N CYS A 1143 -19.54 0.54 2.39
CA CYS A 1143 -18.76 0.35 3.62
C CYS A 1143 -17.94 1.60 3.93
#